data_AF-A0A8T7B5P5-F1
#
_entry.id   AF-A0A8T7B5P5-F1
#
_cell.length_a   1.000
_cell.length_b   1.000
_cell.length_c   1.000
_cell.angle_alpha   90.00
_cell.angle_beta   90.00
_cell.angle_gamma   90.00
#
_symmetry.space_group_name_H-M   'P 1'
#
loop_
_entity.id
_entity.type
_entity.pdbx_description
1 polymer ?
#
loop_
_entity_poly.entity_id
_entity_poly.type
_entity_poly.pdbx_seq_one_letter_code
_entity_poly.pdbx_strand_id
1 'polypeptide(L)'
;TEDCASDQWVIEAALVCDAATDNIDDYGYHTDRYAQWNDETGTANDAWESLDDTMHAASDYVECQDDFGIHGDGTANFYWAAKKGWGPFYDSNNKSKVHKWTGSTMSVYSSNYLNFLEDVGETPSTQLAVVQYVAKQVLAEQSGVNVGFMQFDSSSNGGMIVHEIASIDTNLASINTTIDELKGNGNTPMAETMYEAYRYFASEAPEFGFDATRGGGCAWGWDGPNHCPSVPASNDGTNYISPIDEPCDRNFIIYLSDGDPVGDSSADTAISTLTGFSCAAPGDNCVDDLADHMANEDVNADIDLEQNVRTYTIGFTADHPLMESTAERGGGAYFRADDMAQLDIAFTEIFNEIMEIDFTFVSPTVSVNTFNRLTHNSELYYNIYRPSLEPSWPGNLKRYKLGFEDNRLTILDSTDQEAIDPETGFFKESAKSFWTLGSDPDGFDTELGGLASRLHADRNVYTNKASWNLWQAGNELHEDNAAITAAELGAVDAAEREAVLRWARGVDGSGNPTYELRDALHSKPTIMSWGGTVDDPDLTLFYSDNVGFAHAIDINNSSSENLHRFSFILATQRNGNLRKAYLNTIGSPTKMYGADGPITGYIYNDDGDGVVESSEGEIALVAYGTRRYTRNILALDVTNRDQPKIKWNKWNSTPGFSEMGKTWSRLTPATVKLNGVDKEVFLMGGGYDPVRDSINPWRADNQGRAIFMLDALTGNILWWAANATDHPTADLPLSDMVASIPSDMAVI
;
A
#
# COMPACT_ATOMS: atom_id res chain seq x y z
N THR A 1 28.97 1.98 -3.19
CA THR A 1 30.34 2.17 -2.66
C THR A 1 30.81 3.52 -3.12
N GLU A 2 30.50 4.55 -2.34
CA GLU A 2 31.10 5.87 -2.55
C GLU A 2 32.58 5.78 -2.17
N ASP A 3 33.44 6.41 -2.96
CA ASP A 3 34.89 6.28 -2.84
C ASP A 3 35.39 7.31 -1.81
N CYS A 4 35.67 6.88 -0.58
CA CYS A 4 36.27 7.71 0.47
C CYS A 4 37.70 8.19 0.15
N ALA A 5 38.24 7.88 -1.04
CA ALA A 5 39.46 8.46 -1.58
C ALA A 5 39.20 9.67 -2.52
N SER A 6 37.97 10.21 -2.56
CA SER A 6 37.66 11.40 -3.33
C SER A 6 38.34 12.65 -2.75
N ASP A 7 39.11 13.35 -3.58
CA ASP A 7 39.65 14.68 -3.25
C ASP A 7 38.58 15.79 -3.33
N GLN A 8 37.30 15.44 -3.52
CA GLN A 8 36.19 16.39 -3.70
C GLN A 8 35.48 16.69 -2.37
N TRP A 9 35.84 17.81 -1.75
CA TRP A 9 35.24 18.27 -0.49
C TRP A 9 35.21 19.80 -0.41
N VAL A 10 34.32 20.32 0.44
CA VAL A 10 34.18 21.76 0.74
C VAL A 10 34.30 21.93 2.25
N ILE A 11 34.93 23.03 2.70
CA ILE A 11 34.92 23.39 4.12
C ILE A 11 33.51 23.85 4.50
N GLU A 12 32.95 23.31 5.58
CA GLU A 12 31.64 23.69 6.11
C GLU A 12 31.50 25.21 6.29
N ALA A 13 32.52 25.89 6.84
CA ALA A 13 32.55 27.35 6.99
C ALA A 13 32.56 28.15 5.66
N ALA A 14 32.79 27.50 4.52
CA ALA A 14 32.67 28.10 3.19
C ALA A 14 31.27 27.89 2.58
N LEU A 15 30.48 26.94 3.09
CA LEU A 15 29.09 26.72 2.67
C LEU A 15 28.22 27.83 3.28
N VAL A 16 27.67 28.68 2.41
CA VAL A 16 26.84 29.84 2.78
C VAL A 16 25.37 29.65 2.38
N CYS A 17 24.96 28.39 2.21
CA CYS A 17 23.59 27.99 1.92
C CYS A 17 22.91 27.44 3.19
N ASP A 18 21.97 28.20 3.75
CA ASP A 18 21.23 27.82 4.95
C ASP A 18 20.33 26.60 4.66
N ALA A 19 19.71 26.53 3.48
CA ALA A 19 18.86 25.40 3.07
C ALA A 19 19.63 24.06 3.03
N ALA A 20 20.90 24.10 2.59
CA ALA A 20 21.77 22.94 2.59
C ALA A 20 22.28 22.65 3.99
N THR A 21 22.63 23.67 4.78
CA THR A 21 23.14 23.48 6.15
C THR A 21 22.08 22.82 7.04
N ASP A 22 20.86 23.34 7.05
CA ASP A 22 19.74 22.77 7.81
C ASP A 22 19.47 21.30 7.42
N ASN A 23 19.47 21.01 6.12
CA ASN A 23 19.21 19.66 5.62
C ASN A 23 20.38 18.69 5.89
N ILE A 24 21.62 19.18 5.83
CA ILE A 24 22.81 18.40 6.16
C ILE A 24 22.87 18.10 7.66
N ASP A 25 22.44 19.03 8.50
CA ASP A 25 22.36 18.85 9.96
C ASP A 25 21.25 17.83 10.33
N ASP A 26 20.09 17.91 9.66
CA ASP A 26 18.95 17.05 9.94
C ASP A 26 19.06 15.65 9.32
N TYR A 27 19.52 15.55 8.06
CA TYR A 27 19.47 14.33 7.24
C TYR A 27 20.83 13.88 6.71
N GLY A 28 21.88 14.66 6.94
CA GLY A 28 23.25 14.28 6.59
C GLY A 28 23.67 14.58 5.15
N TYR A 29 22.76 15.03 4.28
CA TYR A 29 23.08 15.38 2.89
C TYR A 29 22.08 16.38 2.31
N HIS A 30 22.47 17.12 1.26
CA HIS A 30 21.58 18.00 0.52
C HIS A 30 21.88 17.92 -0.97
N THR A 31 20.83 17.92 -1.81
CA THR A 31 20.98 17.81 -3.28
C THR A 31 20.40 19.03 -3.97
N ASP A 32 21.27 19.84 -4.57
CA ASP A 32 20.88 21.06 -5.28
C ASP A 32 21.95 21.47 -6.32
N ARG A 33 21.77 22.59 -7.02
CA ARG A 33 22.79 23.21 -7.84
C ARG A 33 23.69 24.07 -6.98
N TYR A 34 24.97 23.73 -6.95
CA TYR A 34 25.98 24.48 -6.22
C TYR A 34 26.85 25.33 -7.14
N ALA A 35 27.32 26.46 -6.63
CA ALA A 35 28.33 27.30 -7.28
C ALA A 35 29.40 27.69 -6.25
N GLN A 36 30.64 27.87 -6.69
CA GLN A 36 31.78 28.28 -5.85
C GLN A 36 32.36 29.60 -6.33
N TRP A 37 32.75 30.48 -5.40
CA TRP A 37 33.41 31.73 -5.69
C TRP A 37 34.89 31.53 -5.96
N ASN A 38 35.33 31.84 -7.18
CA ASN A 38 36.75 31.85 -7.55
C ASN A 38 37.30 33.28 -7.54
N ASP A 39 38.34 33.55 -6.74
CA ASP A 39 38.94 34.87 -6.55
C ASP A 39 40.39 35.02 -7.05
N GLU A 40 40.90 34.09 -7.87
CA GLU A 40 42.30 33.96 -8.32
C GLU A 40 43.07 35.30 -8.43
N THR A 41 43.69 35.70 -7.32
CA THR A 41 44.65 36.81 -7.15
C THR A 41 44.22 38.22 -7.59
N GLY A 42 42.91 38.48 -7.72
CA GLY A 42 42.39 39.84 -7.98
C GLY A 42 42.64 40.34 -9.42
N THR A 43 42.71 39.44 -10.40
CA THR A 43 42.82 39.81 -11.82
C THR A 43 41.64 39.26 -12.62
N ALA A 44 40.74 40.15 -13.06
CA ALA A 44 39.82 40.05 -14.21
C ALA A 44 39.03 38.73 -14.43
N ASN A 45 39.08 37.76 -13.53
CA ASN A 45 38.51 36.42 -13.68
C ASN A 45 37.54 36.06 -12.54
N ASP A 46 37.43 36.88 -11.50
CA ASP A 46 36.61 36.59 -10.31
C ASP A 46 35.15 36.31 -10.69
N ALA A 47 34.65 35.11 -10.40
CA ALA A 47 33.30 34.70 -10.78
C ALA A 47 32.81 33.54 -9.92
N TRP A 48 31.48 33.42 -9.85
CA TRP A 48 30.81 32.20 -9.39
C TRP A 48 30.84 31.16 -10.51
N GLU A 49 31.52 30.05 -10.26
CA GLU A 49 31.74 28.95 -11.21
C GLU A 49 31.25 27.62 -10.61
N SER A 50 31.37 26.52 -11.35
CA SER A 50 31.09 25.18 -10.80
C SER A 50 32.09 24.84 -9.68
N LEU A 51 31.71 23.93 -8.77
CA LEU A 51 32.61 23.44 -7.73
C LEU A 51 33.92 22.92 -8.34
N ASP A 52 35.05 23.35 -7.78
CA ASP A 52 36.40 22.99 -8.20
C ASP A 52 37.08 22.16 -7.11
N ASP A 53 37.64 21.00 -7.49
CA ASP A 53 38.28 20.05 -6.58
C ASP A 53 39.68 20.49 -6.12
N THR A 54 40.10 21.70 -6.49
CA THR A 54 41.36 22.31 -6.05
C THR A 54 41.16 23.49 -5.10
N MET A 55 39.90 23.89 -4.84
CA MET A 55 39.52 25.07 -4.06
C MET A 55 38.89 24.70 -2.71
N HIS A 56 39.69 24.80 -1.63
CA HIS A 56 39.29 24.38 -0.28
C HIS A 56 39.62 25.41 0.82
N ALA A 57 39.67 26.70 0.51
CA ALA A 57 39.84 27.74 1.51
C ALA A 57 38.48 28.20 2.07
N ALA A 58 38.46 28.72 3.30
CA ALA A 58 37.25 29.32 3.88
C ALA A 58 36.78 30.60 3.14
N SER A 59 37.60 31.13 2.24
CA SER A 59 37.27 32.23 1.32
C SER A 59 36.60 31.77 0.03
N ASP A 60 36.61 30.46 -0.25
CA ASP A 60 36.08 29.87 -1.49
C ASP A 60 34.60 29.55 -1.29
N TYR A 61 33.79 30.60 -1.08
CA TYR A 61 32.39 30.48 -0.71
C TYR A 61 31.60 29.58 -1.67
N VAL A 62 30.76 28.72 -1.12
CA VAL A 62 29.89 27.79 -1.86
C VAL A 62 28.44 28.09 -1.52
N GLU A 63 27.62 28.24 -2.54
CA GLU A 63 26.21 28.62 -2.41
C GLU A 63 25.31 27.63 -3.17
N CYS A 64 24.03 27.53 -2.78
CA CYS A 64 23.02 26.70 -3.43
C CYS A 64 21.92 27.54 -4.11
N GLN A 65 21.12 26.89 -4.95
CA GLN A 65 20.04 27.55 -5.66
C GLN A 65 18.81 27.77 -4.76
N ASP A 66 18.58 26.89 -3.81
CA ASP A 66 17.33 26.83 -3.03
C ASP A 66 17.09 28.04 -2.12
N ASP A 67 18.14 28.69 -1.60
CA ASP A 67 18.05 29.91 -0.80
C ASP A 67 18.55 31.17 -1.53
N PHE A 68 18.71 31.05 -2.86
CA PHE A 68 19.21 32.13 -3.70
C PHE A 68 18.42 33.43 -3.55
N GLY A 69 19.11 34.47 -3.11
CA GLY A 69 18.57 35.82 -2.95
C GLY A 69 18.28 36.21 -1.50
N ILE A 70 18.54 35.33 -0.53
CA ILE A 70 18.43 35.65 0.90
C ILE A 70 19.80 35.95 1.54
N HIS A 71 20.92 35.51 0.95
CA HIS A 71 22.25 35.60 1.61
C HIS A 71 23.40 36.14 0.73
N GLY A 72 23.30 37.40 0.28
CA GLY A 72 24.52 38.19 0.06
C GLY A 72 24.98 38.80 1.38
N ASP A 73 26.24 38.61 1.79
CA ASP A 73 26.92 39.16 2.98
C ASP A 73 26.21 39.09 4.34
N GLY A 74 25.12 38.31 4.44
CA GLY A 74 24.22 38.30 5.59
C GLY A 74 23.17 39.41 5.60
N THR A 75 22.94 40.12 4.48
CA THR A 75 21.90 41.15 4.35
C THR A 75 21.03 40.97 3.10
N ALA A 76 19.71 41.16 3.26
CA ALA A 76 18.68 40.91 2.22
C ALA A 76 18.76 41.81 0.96
N ASN A 77 19.79 42.65 0.82
CA ASN A 77 19.91 43.65 -0.25
C ASN A 77 21.02 43.32 -1.27
N PHE A 78 21.88 42.35 -0.99
CA PHE A 78 22.97 41.95 -1.88
C PHE A 78 22.71 40.55 -2.46
N TYR A 79 23.08 40.38 -3.73
CA TYR A 79 22.95 39.15 -4.51
C TYR A 79 24.33 38.77 -5.08
N TRP A 80 24.51 37.51 -5.43
CA TRP A 80 25.80 37.00 -5.93
C TRP A 80 26.14 37.45 -7.36
N ALA A 81 27.38 37.91 -7.58
CA ALA A 81 27.81 38.56 -8.82
C ALA A 81 28.14 37.55 -9.96
N ALA A 82 27.51 37.67 -11.12
CA ALA A 82 27.69 36.73 -12.23
C ALA A 82 29.03 36.81 -13.00
N LYS A 83 29.84 37.87 -12.85
CA LYS A 83 30.97 38.10 -13.79
C LYS A 83 32.11 39.00 -13.30
N LYS A 84 33.33 38.48 -13.41
CA LYS A 84 34.66 39.08 -13.67
C LYS A 84 34.86 40.54 -13.25
N GLY A 85 35.40 40.73 -12.05
CA GLY A 85 35.92 42.02 -11.55
C GLY A 85 35.03 42.76 -10.55
N TRP A 86 34.07 42.06 -9.95
CA TRP A 86 33.27 42.53 -8.82
C TRP A 86 33.52 41.56 -7.68
N GLY A 87 33.51 42.01 -6.42
CA GLY A 87 33.58 41.09 -5.28
C GLY A 87 32.41 40.09 -5.28
N PRO A 88 32.38 39.15 -4.32
CA PRO A 88 31.40 38.06 -4.32
C PRO A 88 29.94 38.55 -4.41
N PHE A 89 29.66 39.74 -3.88
CA PHE A 89 28.34 40.34 -3.74
C PHE A 89 28.09 41.55 -4.66
N TYR A 90 26.83 41.77 -5.04
CA TYR A 90 26.38 42.88 -5.88
C TYR A 90 24.94 43.34 -5.54
N ASP A 91 24.63 44.63 -5.68
CA ASP A 91 23.29 45.19 -5.38
C ASP A 91 22.19 44.70 -6.35
N SER A 92 21.07 44.28 -5.75
CA SER A 92 19.77 43.92 -6.34
C SER A 92 19.26 44.77 -7.52
N ASN A 93 19.65 46.05 -7.59
CA ASN A 93 19.17 47.00 -8.59
C ASN A 93 19.63 46.69 -10.03
N ASN A 94 20.45 45.67 -10.24
CA ASN A 94 20.97 45.30 -11.57
C ASN A 94 20.86 43.78 -11.84
N LYS A 95 19.64 43.24 -11.76
CA LYS A 95 19.29 41.82 -11.95
C LYS A 95 19.97 41.08 -13.12
N SER A 96 20.35 41.80 -14.17
CA SER A 96 21.09 41.24 -15.33
C SER A 96 22.49 40.70 -14.99
N LYS A 97 23.02 41.05 -13.81
CA LYS A 97 24.37 40.71 -13.35
C LYS A 97 24.39 39.68 -12.22
N VAL A 98 23.26 39.05 -11.88
CA VAL A 98 23.17 38.03 -10.84
C VAL A 98 23.46 36.65 -11.43
N HIS A 99 24.13 35.78 -10.67
CA HIS A 99 24.42 34.39 -11.05
C HIS A 99 23.13 33.66 -11.51
N LYS A 100 23.24 32.78 -12.53
CA LYS A 100 22.08 32.23 -13.26
C LYS A 100 21.77 30.76 -12.98
N TRP A 101 22.48 30.11 -12.05
CA TRP A 101 22.27 28.71 -11.66
C TRP A 101 22.18 27.76 -12.86
N THR A 102 23.11 27.92 -13.81
CA THR A 102 23.17 27.10 -15.01
C THR A 102 24.16 25.96 -14.78
N GLY A 103 23.66 24.79 -14.35
CA GLY A 103 24.50 23.62 -14.02
C GLY A 103 23.69 22.36 -13.73
N SER A 104 24.40 21.26 -13.47
CA SER A 104 23.82 19.99 -12.97
C SER A 104 23.55 20.06 -11.47
N THR A 105 22.59 19.28 -10.99
CA THR A 105 22.37 19.06 -9.55
C THR A 105 23.46 18.15 -8.99
N MET A 106 23.93 18.45 -7.78
CA MET A 106 24.98 17.75 -7.07
C MET A 106 24.53 17.51 -5.63
N SER A 107 24.98 16.40 -5.04
CA SER A 107 24.73 16.10 -3.64
C SER A 107 25.99 16.39 -2.83
N VAL A 108 25.82 17.11 -1.72
CA VAL A 108 26.86 17.29 -0.70
C VAL A 108 26.45 16.51 0.54
N TYR A 109 27.43 15.91 1.22
CA TYR A 109 27.21 15.06 2.38
C TYR A 109 28.03 15.59 3.55
N SER A 110 27.51 15.54 4.78
CA SER A 110 28.34 15.83 5.95
C SER A 110 29.36 14.73 6.16
N SER A 111 30.51 15.09 6.71
CA SER A 111 31.49 14.10 7.18
C SER A 111 30.89 13.20 8.25
N ASN A 112 29.96 13.68 9.08
CA ASN A 112 29.26 12.86 10.07
C ASN A 112 28.35 11.82 9.43
N TYR A 113 27.64 12.17 8.36
CA TYR A 113 26.78 11.25 7.61
C TYR A 113 27.59 10.21 6.84
N LEU A 114 28.70 10.61 6.21
CA LEU A 114 29.62 9.67 5.58
C LEU A 114 30.28 8.73 6.62
N ASN A 115 30.62 9.25 7.80
CA ASN A 115 31.09 8.43 8.93
C ASN A 115 29.99 7.48 9.43
N PHE A 116 28.72 7.92 9.49
CA PHE A 116 27.58 7.05 9.84
C PHE A 116 27.39 5.91 8.83
N LEU A 117 27.59 6.17 7.54
CA LEU A 117 27.50 5.15 6.49
C LEU A 117 28.68 4.17 6.50
N GLU A 118 29.87 4.57 6.96
CA GLU A 118 31.07 3.73 6.99
C GLU A 118 31.41 3.08 8.35
N ASP A 119 31.01 3.68 9.47
CA ASP A 119 31.37 3.24 10.82
C ASP A 119 30.13 3.18 11.73
N VAL A 120 29.81 1.97 12.21
CA VAL A 120 28.88 1.72 13.31
C VAL A 120 29.56 2.17 14.61
N GLY A 121 29.67 3.48 14.78
CA GLY A 121 30.08 4.08 16.03
C GLY A 121 28.93 4.01 17.02
N GLU A 122 28.93 2.99 17.88
CA GLU A 122 28.01 2.93 19.03
C GLU A 122 28.29 4.13 19.96
N THR A 123 27.40 5.14 19.94
CA THR A 123 27.35 6.12 21.00
C THR A 123 26.50 5.55 22.14
N PRO A 124 27.03 5.44 23.38
CA PRO A 124 26.23 4.97 24.49
C PRO A 124 25.06 5.92 24.73
N SER A 125 23.84 5.46 24.44
CA SER A 125 22.58 6.12 24.76
C SER A 125 21.79 5.28 25.76
N THR A 126 20.88 5.89 26.51
CA THR A 126 19.97 5.11 27.38
C THR A 126 18.89 4.45 26.52
N GLN A 127 18.41 3.26 26.90
CA GLN A 127 17.32 2.57 26.19
C GLN A 127 16.10 3.48 25.96
N LEU A 128 15.71 4.27 26.97
CA LEU A 128 14.60 5.22 26.82
C LEU A 128 14.87 6.31 25.79
N ALA A 129 16.10 6.81 25.68
CA ALA A 129 16.44 7.79 24.65
C ALA A 129 16.39 7.18 23.24
N VAL A 130 16.72 5.89 23.11
CA VAL A 130 16.53 5.13 21.86
C VAL A 130 15.04 4.98 21.56
N VAL A 131 14.20 4.61 22.53
CA VAL A 131 12.73 4.56 22.39
C VAL A 131 12.17 5.90 21.95
N GLN A 132 12.56 6.99 22.62
CA GLN A 132 12.09 8.34 22.31
C GLN A 132 12.47 8.75 20.88
N TYR A 133 13.67 8.40 20.44
CA TYR A 133 14.12 8.70 19.09
C TYR A 133 13.32 7.91 18.05
N VAL A 134 13.30 6.57 18.19
CA VAL A 134 12.65 5.67 17.23
C VAL A 134 11.14 5.91 17.16
N ALA A 135 10.46 6.05 18.31
CA ALA A 135 9.02 6.32 18.34
C ALA A 135 8.66 7.59 17.55
N LYS A 136 9.45 8.66 17.67
CA LYS A 136 9.21 9.90 16.90
C LYS A 136 9.42 9.71 15.40
N GLN A 137 10.41 8.91 14.99
CA GLN A 137 10.64 8.62 13.56
C GLN A 137 9.46 7.84 12.98
N VAL A 138 9.12 6.71 13.60
CA VAL A 138 8.03 5.84 13.14
C VAL A 138 6.71 6.61 13.08
N LEU A 139 6.40 7.41 14.10
CA LEU A 139 5.17 8.20 14.17
C LEU A 139 5.14 9.36 13.17
N ALA A 140 6.28 9.96 12.82
CA ALA A 140 6.33 10.99 11.79
C ALA A 140 5.94 10.47 10.39
N GLU A 141 6.06 9.16 10.17
CA GLU A 141 5.71 8.51 8.90
C GLU A 141 4.26 7.99 8.86
N GLN A 142 3.54 7.97 9.99
CA GLN A 142 2.15 7.49 10.05
C GLN A 142 1.14 8.59 9.73
N SER A 143 0.00 8.20 9.13
CA SER A 143 -1.15 9.07 8.93
C SER A 143 -2.46 8.28 9.10
N GLY A 144 -3.53 8.95 9.51
CA GLY A 144 -4.85 8.32 9.65
C GLY A 144 -5.00 7.34 10.83
N VAL A 145 -4.12 7.39 11.82
CA VAL A 145 -4.18 6.58 13.05
C VAL A 145 -4.34 7.46 14.30
N ASN A 146 -4.96 6.92 15.35
CA ASN A 146 -5.03 7.56 16.67
C ASN A 146 -3.99 6.91 17.60
N VAL A 147 -3.20 7.72 18.30
CA VAL A 147 -2.11 7.24 19.17
C VAL A 147 -2.19 7.96 20.51
N GLY A 148 -1.92 7.23 21.59
CA GLY A 148 -1.81 7.74 22.95
C GLY A 148 -0.68 7.03 23.69
N PHE A 149 -0.34 7.51 24.88
CA PHE A 149 0.82 7.03 25.64
C PHE A 149 0.49 6.79 27.10
N MET A 150 0.98 5.68 27.63
CA MET A 150 0.99 5.37 29.05
C MET A 150 2.42 5.24 29.56
N GLN A 151 2.64 5.55 30.84
CA GLN A 151 3.95 5.43 31.49
C GLN A 151 3.78 4.75 32.86
N PHE A 152 4.73 3.88 33.21
CA PHE A 152 4.82 3.32 34.57
C PHE A 152 5.01 4.40 35.63
N ASP A 153 4.36 4.17 36.78
CA ASP A 153 4.48 4.97 37.99
C ASP A 153 5.87 4.78 38.63
N SER A 154 6.51 5.88 39.00
CA SER A 154 7.81 5.85 39.67
C SER A 154 7.78 5.29 41.10
N SER A 155 6.60 5.21 41.71
CA SER A 155 6.39 4.60 43.03
C SER A 155 5.92 3.14 42.97
N SER A 156 5.89 2.54 41.77
CA SER A 156 5.48 1.14 41.52
C SER A 156 4.02 0.83 41.87
N ASN A 157 3.11 1.77 41.62
CA ASN A 157 1.67 1.58 41.73
C ASN A 157 1.01 1.74 40.35
N GLY A 158 1.25 0.79 39.44
CA GLY A 158 0.68 0.79 38.09
C GLY A 158 1.22 1.86 37.15
N GLY A 159 0.34 2.46 36.34
CA GLY A 159 0.72 3.42 35.32
C GLY A 159 -0.33 4.50 35.10
N MET A 160 0.04 5.50 34.30
CA MET A 160 -0.81 6.67 34.01
C MET A 160 -0.82 6.99 32.52
N ILE A 161 -1.94 7.54 32.04
CA ILE A 161 -2.06 8.07 30.68
C ILE A 161 -1.37 9.43 30.63
N VAL A 162 -0.27 9.51 29.88
CA VAL A 162 0.51 10.74 29.74
C VAL A 162 0.14 11.53 28.48
N HIS A 163 -0.59 10.90 27.56
CA HIS A 163 -1.21 11.54 26.40
C HIS A 163 -2.41 10.68 25.96
N GLU A 164 -3.56 11.31 25.80
CA GLU A 164 -4.80 10.68 25.38
C GLU A 164 -4.70 10.13 23.95
N ILE A 165 -5.43 9.06 23.65
CA ILE A 165 -5.46 8.54 22.28
C ILE A 165 -6.12 9.59 21.37
N ALA A 166 -5.34 10.15 20.45
CA ALA A 166 -5.77 11.20 19.55
C ALA A 166 -5.17 11.05 18.15
N SER A 167 -5.85 11.60 17.14
CA SER A 167 -5.42 11.52 15.74
C SER A 167 -4.04 12.14 15.53
N ILE A 168 -3.13 11.36 14.95
CA ILE A 168 -1.75 11.78 14.70
C ILE A 168 -1.67 12.97 13.71
N ASP A 169 -2.58 13.00 12.73
CA ASP A 169 -2.64 14.03 11.68
C ASP A 169 -2.80 15.45 12.24
N THR A 170 -3.36 15.58 13.45
CA THR A 170 -3.60 16.86 14.11
C THR A 170 -2.82 17.05 15.40
N ASN A 171 -2.24 15.98 15.97
CA ASN A 171 -1.60 15.99 17.29
C ASN A 171 -0.11 15.58 17.30
N LEU A 172 0.54 15.36 16.15
CA LEU A 172 1.94 14.93 16.09
C LEU A 172 2.91 15.80 16.92
N ALA A 173 2.69 17.12 16.97
CA ALA A 173 3.53 18.02 17.76
C ALA A 173 3.37 17.81 19.29
N SER A 174 2.15 17.60 19.78
CA SER A 174 1.90 17.34 21.22
C SER A 174 2.34 15.92 21.60
N ILE A 175 2.20 14.96 20.68
CA ILE A 175 2.74 13.60 20.81
C ILE A 175 4.27 13.63 20.95
N ASN A 176 4.98 14.31 20.05
CA ASN A 176 6.44 14.43 20.11
C ASN A 176 6.91 15.08 21.42
N THR A 177 6.19 16.09 21.89
CA THR A 177 6.46 16.72 23.20
C THR A 177 6.30 15.72 24.34
N THR A 178 5.24 14.91 24.33
CA THR A 178 5.00 13.87 25.33
C THR A 178 6.13 12.85 25.34
N ILE A 179 6.56 12.39 24.16
CA ILE A 179 7.65 11.43 24.01
C ILE A 179 8.94 11.99 24.62
N ASP A 180 9.33 13.22 24.28
CA ASP A 180 10.52 13.88 24.84
C ASP A 180 10.47 14.01 26.37
N GLU A 181 9.26 14.14 26.91
CA GLU A 181 9.05 14.25 28.34
C GLU A 181 9.16 12.93 29.08
N LEU A 182 8.98 11.75 28.46
CA LEU A 182 9.06 10.44 29.12
C LEU A 182 10.32 10.28 29.99
N LYS A 183 10.20 9.59 31.13
CA LYS A 183 11.29 9.38 32.10
C LYS A 183 11.30 7.95 32.63
N GLY A 184 12.48 7.33 32.65
CA GLY A 184 12.72 6.03 33.27
C GLY A 184 13.09 6.22 34.75
N ASN A 185 12.17 5.90 35.65
CA ASN A 185 12.37 5.94 37.09
C ASN A 185 11.30 5.08 37.76
N GLY A 186 11.69 4.16 38.65
CA GLY A 186 10.76 3.28 39.37
C GLY A 186 11.08 1.80 39.17
N ASN A 187 10.13 0.95 39.55
CA ASN A 187 10.13 -0.47 39.20
C ASN A 187 9.21 -0.71 37.98
N THR A 188 8.86 -1.98 37.71
CA THR A 188 8.12 -2.43 36.51
C THR A 188 6.74 -2.99 36.92
N PRO A 189 5.73 -2.14 37.20
CA PRO A 189 4.36 -2.54 37.57
C PRO A 189 3.55 -2.92 36.31
N MET A 190 3.82 -4.10 35.73
CA MET A 190 3.26 -4.48 34.43
C MET A 190 1.77 -4.80 34.48
N ALA A 191 1.34 -5.68 35.37
CA ALA A 191 -0.06 -6.09 35.43
C ALA A 191 -0.97 -4.94 35.85
N GLU A 192 -0.51 -4.10 36.79
CA GLU A 192 -1.29 -2.93 37.21
C GLU A 192 -1.39 -1.86 36.13
N THR A 193 -0.34 -1.66 35.32
CA THR A 193 -0.40 -0.73 34.18
C THR A 193 -1.30 -1.26 33.07
N MET A 194 -1.21 -2.56 32.77
CA MET A 194 -2.12 -3.20 31.80
C MET A 194 -3.57 -3.14 32.28
N TYR A 195 -3.81 -3.32 33.59
CA TYR A 195 -5.14 -3.17 34.17
C TYR A 195 -5.64 -1.74 34.07
N GLU A 196 -4.79 -0.72 34.29
CA GLU A 196 -5.20 0.66 34.04
C GLU A 196 -5.55 0.91 32.56
N ALA A 197 -4.82 0.27 31.63
CA ALA A 197 -5.14 0.33 30.20
C ALA A 197 -6.50 -0.32 29.89
N TYR A 198 -6.81 -1.49 30.47
CA TYR A 198 -8.14 -2.11 30.39
C TYR A 198 -9.23 -1.14 30.83
N ARG A 199 -9.05 -0.48 31.98
CA ARG A 199 -10.01 0.49 32.52
C ARG A 199 -10.19 1.71 31.63
N TYR A 200 -9.14 2.14 30.94
CA TYR A 200 -9.21 3.19 29.93
C TYR A 200 -10.10 2.78 28.75
N PHE A 201 -9.88 1.60 28.17
CA PHE A 201 -10.70 1.07 27.07
C PHE A 201 -12.14 0.76 27.51
N ALA A 202 -12.35 0.30 28.75
CA ALA A 202 -13.66 -0.04 29.32
C ALA A 202 -14.46 1.18 29.82
N SER A 203 -13.94 2.41 29.68
CA SER A 203 -14.56 3.64 30.22
C SER A 203 -14.82 3.61 31.74
N GLU A 204 -13.98 2.90 32.49
CA GLU A 204 -14.08 2.82 33.94
C GLU A 204 -13.42 4.02 34.64
N ALA A 205 -13.65 4.18 35.94
CA ALA A 205 -12.90 5.13 36.76
C ALA A 205 -11.38 4.84 36.68
N PRO A 206 -10.48 5.80 36.86
CA PRO A 206 -9.05 5.50 37.10
C PRO A 206 -8.83 4.81 38.45
N GLU A 207 -7.82 3.94 38.60
CA GLU A 207 -7.40 3.37 39.91
C GLU A 207 -5.95 3.71 40.19
N PHE A 208 -5.04 3.27 39.32
CA PHE A 208 -3.62 3.58 39.43
C PHE A 208 -3.30 4.94 38.81
N GLY A 209 -4.02 5.32 37.76
CA GLY A 209 -3.80 6.53 37.01
C GLY A 209 -4.20 7.82 37.74
N PHE A 210 -4.91 7.75 38.88
CA PHE A 210 -5.26 8.95 39.65
C PHE A 210 -4.16 9.39 40.61
N ASP A 211 -3.49 8.44 41.28
CA ASP A 211 -2.47 8.72 42.30
C ASP A 211 -1.02 8.49 41.82
N ALA A 212 -0.85 8.23 40.52
CA ALA A 212 0.45 7.97 39.91
C ALA A 212 1.45 9.11 40.12
N THR A 213 2.74 8.75 40.10
CA THR A 213 3.86 9.65 40.34
C THR A 213 4.93 9.53 39.27
N ARG A 214 5.60 10.65 38.97
CA ARG A 214 6.68 10.69 37.98
C ARG A 214 7.96 11.25 38.60
N GLY A 215 9.08 10.60 38.33
CA GLY A 215 10.41 11.12 38.68
C GLY A 215 10.68 12.45 37.97
N GLY A 216 10.69 13.55 38.73
CA GLY A 216 10.90 14.91 38.20
C GLY A 216 9.63 15.70 37.88
N GLY A 217 8.46 15.11 38.13
CA GLY A 217 7.17 15.78 37.97
C GLY A 217 6.58 15.82 36.57
N CYS A 218 5.40 16.40 36.49
CA CYS A 218 4.62 16.65 35.28
C CYS A 218 4.02 18.05 35.34
N ALA A 219 3.75 18.64 34.17
CA ALA A 219 3.25 20.01 34.10
C ALA A 219 1.78 20.16 34.57
N TRP A 220 1.03 19.05 34.64
CA TRP A 220 -0.42 19.02 34.91
C TRP A 220 -0.81 18.44 36.28
N GLY A 221 0.15 18.07 37.13
CA GLY A 221 -0.11 17.45 38.43
C GLY A 221 -0.67 18.38 39.51
N TRP A 222 -1.38 17.81 40.49
CA TRP A 222 -1.87 18.48 41.70
C TRP A 222 -1.20 17.89 42.96
N ASP A 223 -0.89 18.71 43.98
CA ASP A 223 -0.21 18.29 45.23
C ASP A 223 1.22 17.72 45.11
N GLY A 224 2.18 18.64 44.95
CA GLY A 224 3.62 18.37 45.06
C GLY A 224 4.29 18.05 43.71
N PRO A 225 5.62 18.22 43.60
CA PRO A 225 6.32 18.20 42.32
C PRO A 225 6.38 16.83 41.64
N ASN A 226 5.81 15.75 42.19
CA ASN A 226 5.92 14.40 41.63
C ASN A 226 4.57 13.68 41.45
N HIS A 227 3.44 14.23 41.90
CA HIS A 227 2.13 13.60 41.71
C HIS A 227 1.57 13.96 40.33
N CYS A 228 1.27 12.94 39.53
CA CYS A 228 1.02 13.01 38.11
C CYS A 228 -0.16 12.10 37.75
N PRO A 229 -1.41 12.55 37.95
CA PRO A 229 -2.55 11.83 37.45
C PRO A 229 -2.51 11.74 35.93
N SER A 230 -3.27 10.78 35.41
CA SER A 230 -3.59 10.67 33.99
C SER A 230 -4.08 12.00 33.45
N VAL A 231 -3.68 12.34 32.24
CA VAL A 231 -3.94 13.67 31.67
C VAL A 231 -5.43 14.00 31.70
N PRO A 232 -5.83 15.24 32.04
CA PRO A 232 -7.24 15.61 32.11
C PRO A 232 -8.02 15.33 30.82
N ALA A 233 -7.36 15.37 29.66
CA ALA A 233 -7.95 15.07 28.36
C ALA A 233 -8.40 13.61 28.21
N SER A 234 -7.89 12.69 29.02
CA SER A 234 -8.32 11.29 29.06
C SER A 234 -9.54 11.03 29.94
N ASN A 235 -10.04 12.03 30.69
CA ASN A 235 -11.06 11.83 31.73
C ASN A 235 -12.34 12.64 31.44
N ASP A 236 -13.51 12.02 31.67
CA ASP A 236 -14.80 12.70 31.78
C ASP A 236 -15.42 12.46 33.16
N GLY A 237 -15.40 13.50 33.99
CA GLY A 237 -15.92 13.43 35.36
C GLY A 237 -15.09 12.50 36.25
N THR A 238 -15.63 11.32 36.57
CA THR A 238 -14.97 10.30 37.41
C THR A 238 -14.43 9.11 36.62
N ASN A 239 -14.67 9.06 35.31
CA ASN A 239 -14.36 7.94 34.45
C ASN A 239 -13.41 8.36 33.32
N TYR A 240 -12.76 7.37 32.73
CA TYR A 240 -12.01 7.52 31.50
C TYR A 240 -12.93 7.71 30.29
N ILE A 241 -12.48 8.53 29.34
CA ILE A 241 -13.05 8.62 27.99
C ILE A 241 -12.45 7.45 27.22
N SER A 242 -13.26 6.42 26.95
CA SER A 242 -12.81 5.31 26.12
C SER A 242 -12.43 5.81 24.73
N PRO A 243 -11.31 5.34 24.16
CA PRO A 243 -10.92 5.64 22.78
C PRO A 243 -11.76 4.87 21.75
N ILE A 244 -12.62 3.96 22.19
CA ILE A 244 -13.51 3.17 21.35
C ILE A 244 -14.77 4.00 21.14
N ASP A 245 -14.93 4.55 19.94
CA ASP A 245 -16.07 5.39 19.58
C ASP A 245 -17.13 4.58 18.79
N GLU A 246 -16.68 3.60 18.00
CA GLU A 246 -17.52 2.79 17.13
C GLU A 246 -17.29 1.29 17.34
N PRO A 247 -18.32 0.43 17.13
CA PRO A 247 -18.21 -1.03 17.27
C PRO A 247 -17.11 -1.70 16.44
N CYS A 248 -16.67 -1.07 15.36
CA CYS A 248 -15.68 -1.62 14.44
C CYS A 248 -14.26 -1.06 14.67
N ASP A 249 -14.07 -0.24 15.70
CA ASP A 249 -12.77 0.33 16.00
C ASP A 249 -11.80 -0.77 16.44
N ARG A 250 -10.61 -0.77 15.84
CA ARG A 250 -9.57 -1.75 16.14
C ARG A 250 -8.62 -1.16 17.16
N ASN A 251 -8.49 -1.85 18.29
CA ASN A 251 -7.74 -1.36 19.44
C ASN A 251 -6.48 -2.19 19.66
N PHE A 252 -5.39 -1.52 19.95
CA PHE A 252 -4.07 -2.14 20.08
C PHE A 252 -3.29 -1.55 21.24
N ILE A 253 -2.51 -2.40 21.91
CA ILE A 253 -1.54 -2.01 22.94
C ILE A 253 -0.17 -2.48 22.47
N ILE A 254 0.80 -1.55 22.43
CA ILE A 254 2.22 -1.88 22.27
C ILE A 254 2.86 -1.74 23.65
N TYR A 255 3.25 -2.86 24.24
CA TYR A 255 3.71 -2.96 25.61
C TYR A 255 5.24 -3.10 25.67
N LEU A 256 5.94 -2.05 26.09
CA LEU A 256 7.40 -2.03 26.16
C LEU A 256 7.89 -2.22 27.60
N SER A 257 8.89 -3.09 27.80
CA SER A 257 9.54 -3.26 29.10
C SER A 257 11.02 -3.66 28.94
N ASP A 258 11.84 -3.26 29.90
CA ASP A 258 13.28 -3.60 30.00
C ASP A 258 13.59 -4.66 31.06
N GLY A 259 12.57 -5.24 31.70
CA GLY A 259 12.75 -6.16 32.81
C GLY A 259 11.48 -6.93 33.20
N ASP A 260 11.69 -7.96 34.02
CA ASP A 260 10.63 -8.72 34.65
C ASP A 260 9.81 -7.84 35.63
N PRO A 261 8.54 -8.18 35.92
CA PRO A 261 7.70 -7.46 36.87
C PRO A 261 8.34 -7.29 38.25
N VAL A 262 8.31 -6.06 38.78
CA VAL A 262 8.83 -5.75 40.13
C VAL A 262 7.86 -4.79 40.82
N GLY A 263 7.39 -5.19 42.01
CA GLY A 263 6.41 -4.42 42.77
C GLY A 263 4.99 -4.53 42.20
N ASP A 264 4.69 -5.65 41.54
CA ASP A 264 3.53 -5.83 40.67
C ASP A 264 2.61 -6.95 41.20
N SER A 265 1.68 -6.58 42.07
CA SER A 265 0.74 -7.55 42.71
C SER A 265 -0.59 -6.93 43.17
N SER A 266 -0.74 -5.62 43.01
CA SER A 266 -1.88 -4.85 43.51
C SER A 266 -3.13 -5.08 42.66
N ALA A 267 -2.97 -5.38 41.36
CA ALA A 267 -4.07 -5.68 40.45
C ALA A 267 -4.45 -7.17 40.42
N ASP A 268 -3.61 -8.09 40.91
CA ASP A 268 -3.81 -9.55 40.79
C ASP A 268 -5.21 -10.03 41.20
N THR A 269 -5.75 -9.48 42.30
CA THR A 269 -7.09 -9.87 42.78
C THR A 269 -8.19 -9.36 41.86
N ALA A 270 -8.03 -8.16 41.30
CA ALA A 270 -8.98 -7.58 40.37
C ALA A 270 -8.95 -8.33 39.03
N ILE A 271 -7.75 -8.58 38.49
CA ILE A 271 -7.55 -9.33 37.25
C ILE A 271 -8.10 -10.75 37.39
N SER A 272 -7.74 -11.49 38.45
CA SER A 272 -8.27 -12.85 38.67
C SER A 272 -9.79 -12.89 38.85
N THR A 273 -10.40 -11.83 39.37
CA THR A 273 -11.86 -11.71 39.46
C THR A 273 -12.50 -11.46 38.10
N LEU A 274 -11.84 -10.65 37.26
CA LEU A 274 -12.29 -10.31 35.91
C LEU A 274 -12.15 -11.51 34.95
N THR A 275 -10.97 -12.11 34.88
CA THR A 275 -10.63 -13.16 33.91
C THR A 275 -11.03 -14.56 34.37
N GLY A 276 -11.22 -14.76 35.69
CA GLY A 276 -11.47 -16.08 36.28
C GLY A 276 -10.23 -16.98 36.38
N PHE A 277 -9.05 -16.50 35.97
CA PHE A 277 -7.76 -17.19 36.11
C PHE A 277 -7.05 -16.81 37.42
N SER A 278 -6.02 -17.57 37.81
CA SER A 278 -5.35 -17.42 39.12
C SER A 278 -3.89 -17.05 38.94
N CYS A 279 -3.50 -15.85 39.42
CA CYS A 279 -2.15 -15.25 39.36
C CYS A 279 -1.12 -15.92 40.28
N ALA A 280 -1.10 -17.25 40.37
CA ALA A 280 -0.44 -17.99 41.46
C ALA A 280 0.92 -18.62 41.10
N ALA A 281 1.36 -18.54 39.84
CA ALA A 281 2.66 -19.09 39.45
C ALA A 281 3.81 -18.10 39.74
N PRO A 282 5.00 -18.56 40.16
CA PRO A 282 6.14 -17.67 40.36
C PRO A 282 6.59 -17.03 39.05
N GLY A 283 6.52 -15.70 38.94
CA GLY A 283 6.83 -14.96 37.71
C GLY A 283 5.61 -14.68 36.82
N ASP A 284 4.42 -15.05 37.28
CA ASP A 284 3.13 -14.80 36.63
C ASP A 284 2.34 -13.83 37.53
N ASN A 285 2.04 -12.66 36.96
CA ASN A 285 1.30 -11.54 37.57
C ASN A 285 -0.05 -11.33 36.86
N CYS A 286 -0.56 -12.32 36.12
CA CYS A 286 -1.79 -12.25 35.32
C CYS A 286 -1.80 -11.19 34.19
N VAL A 287 -0.66 -10.58 33.82
CA VAL A 287 -0.65 -9.62 32.71
C VAL A 287 -1.00 -10.28 31.38
N ASP A 288 -0.60 -11.53 31.19
CA ASP A 288 -0.92 -12.35 30.02
C ASP A 288 -2.38 -12.88 30.07
N ASP A 289 -2.88 -13.21 31.26
CA ASP A 289 -4.30 -13.52 31.48
C ASP A 289 -5.22 -12.33 31.14
N LEU A 290 -4.80 -11.11 31.51
CA LEU A 290 -5.55 -9.91 31.17
C LEU A 290 -5.48 -9.61 29.67
N ALA A 291 -4.32 -9.78 29.04
CA ALA A 291 -4.19 -9.62 27.59
C ALA A 291 -5.07 -10.61 26.81
N ASP A 292 -5.14 -11.87 27.27
CA ASP A 292 -6.04 -12.91 26.75
C ASP A 292 -7.52 -12.50 26.84
N HIS A 293 -7.93 -11.99 28.01
CA HIS A 293 -9.29 -11.51 28.23
C HIS A 293 -9.61 -10.32 27.32
N MET A 294 -8.71 -9.34 27.23
CA MET A 294 -8.90 -8.17 26.36
C MET A 294 -8.94 -8.55 24.87
N ALA A 295 -8.25 -9.60 24.45
CA ALA A 295 -8.23 -10.06 23.05
C ALA A 295 -9.45 -10.89 22.65
N ASN A 296 -10.12 -11.54 23.61
CA ASN A 296 -11.16 -12.54 23.34
C ASN A 296 -12.53 -12.24 23.97
N GLU A 297 -12.62 -11.29 24.90
CA GLU A 297 -13.87 -10.85 25.51
C GLU A 297 -14.15 -9.39 25.19
N ASP A 298 -15.42 -9.00 25.35
CA ASP A 298 -15.87 -7.62 25.20
C ASP A 298 -15.30 -6.73 26.33
N VAL A 299 -14.44 -5.78 25.95
CA VAL A 299 -13.81 -4.84 26.87
C VAL A 299 -14.76 -3.70 27.29
N ASN A 300 -15.74 -3.31 26.46
CA ASN A 300 -16.61 -2.17 26.74
C ASN A 300 -18.08 -2.48 26.43
N ALA A 301 -18.75 -3.05 27.44
CA ALA A 301 -20.16 -3.44 27.38
C ALA A 301 -21.16 -2.27 27.16
N ASP A 302 -20.72 -1.01 27.20
CA ASP A 302 -21.58 0.15 26.90
C ASP A 302 -21.67 0.43 25.38
N ILE A 303 -20.87 -0.23 24.54
CA ILE A 303 -20.87 -0.12 23.07
C ILE A 303 -21.44 -1.41 22.46
N ASP A 304 -22.27 -1.30 21.42
CA ASP A 304 -22.84 -2.46 20.74
C ASP A 304 -21.75 -3.30 20.04
N LEU A 305 -21.91 -4.64 20.01
CA LEU A 305 -20.93 -5.66 19.56
C LEU A 305 -19.81 -5.91 20.59
N GLU A 306 -18.88 -6.81 20.30
CA GLU A 306 -17.73 -7.11 21.15
C GLU A 306 -16.52 -6.28 20.70
N GLN A 307 -15.86 -5.60 21.64
CA GLN A 307 -14.72 -4.74 21.36
C GLN A 307 -13.47 -5.36 21.99
N ASN A 308 -12.60 -5.89 21.14
CA ASN A 308 -11.37 -6.54 21.56
C ASN A 308 -10.16 -5.58 21.42
N VAL A 309 -9.13 -5.84 22.22
CA VAL A 309 -7.86 -5.11 22.20
C VAL A 309 -6.73 -6.11 22.04
N ARG A 310 -5.96 -5.99 20.96
CA ARG A 310 -4.79 -6.85 20.72
C ARG A 310 -3.53 -6.28 21.37
N THR A 311 -2.67 -7.16 21.88
CA THR A 311 -1.45 -6.75 22.59
C THR A 311 -0.19 -7.25 21.89
N TYR A 312 0.69 -6.31 21.56
CA TYR A 312 2.06 -6.53 21.11
C TYR A 312 3.03 -6.22 22.25
N THR A 313 4.14 -6.94 22.33
CA THR A 313 5.12 -6.72 23.41
C THR A 313 6.53 -6.55 22.85
N ILE A 314 7.32 -5.63 23.42
CA ILE A 314 8.72 -5.40 23.05
C ILE A 314 9.60 -5.49 24.30
N GLY A 315 10.46 -6.51 24.35
CA GLY A 315 11.44 -6.72 25.42
C GLY A 315 12.83 -6.21 25.06
N PHE A 316 13.49 -5.48 25.98
CA PHE A 316 14.87 -5.04 25.80
C PHE A 316 15.89 -6.00 26.41
N THR A 317 17.00 -6.25 25.72
CA THR A 317 18.26 -6.85 26.24
C THR A 317 18.21 -8.29 26.76
N ALA A 318 17.03 -8.88 26.94
CA ALA A 318 16.81 -10.28 27.30
C ALA A 318 15.45 -10.79 26.78
N ASP A 319 15.32 -12.11 26.67
CA ASP A 319 14.02 -12.74 26.40
C ASP A 319 13.20 -12.75 27.69
N HIS A 320 11.98 -12.21 27.66
CA HIS A 320 11.06 -12.17 28.78
C HIS A 320 9.89 -13.13 28.53
N PRO A 321 9.90 -14.36 29.08
CA PRO A 321 8.87 -15.38 28.81
C PRO A 321 7.45 -14.91 29.12
N LEU A 322 7.29 -14.04 30.11
CA LEU A 322 5.99 -13.46 30.44
C LEU A 322 5.49 -12.52 29.33
N MET A 323 6.35 -11.70 28.74
CA MET A 323 5.99 -10.79 27.64
C MET A 323 5.68 -11.57 26.36
N GLU A 324 6.42 -12.65 26.12
CA GLU A 324 6.14 -13.60 25.04
C GLU A 324 4.74 -14.22 25.22
N SER A 325 4.44 -14.77 26.40
CA SER A 325 3.09 -15.27 26.74
C SER A 325 2.01 -14.19 26.60
N THR A 326 2.31 -12.96 27.03
CA THR A 326 1.37 -11.83 26.95
C THR A 326 1.00 -11.47 25.52
N ALA A 327 1.98 -11.42 24.62
CA ALA A 327 1.72 -11.16 23.20
C ALA A 327 0.96 -12.31 22.54
N GLU A 328 1.41 -13.56 22.75
CA GLU A 328 0.79 -14.75 22.17
C GLU A 328 -0.69 -14.86 22.57
N ARG A 329 -0.99 -14.67 23.86
CA ARG A 329 -2.37 -14.74 24.38
C ARG A 329 -3.18 -13.49 24.04
N GLY A 330 -2.54 -12.34 23.99
CA GLY A 330 -3.13 -11.07 23.57
C GLY A 330 -3.38 -10.95 22.06
N GLY A 331 -3.14 -12.00 21.27
CA GLY A 331 -3.40 -12.03 19.83
C GLY A 331 -2.44 -11.17 18.99
N GLY A 332 -1.27 -10.83 19.53
CA GLY A 332 -0.19 -10.10 18.85
C GLY A 332 1.12 -10.88 18.84
N ALA A 333 2.23 -10.17 18.64
CA ALA A 333 3.57 -10.75 18.54
C ALA A 333 4.56 -10.12 19.55
N TYR A 334 5.53 -10.92 19.98
CA TYR A 334 6.63 -10.50 20.84
C TYR A 334 7.86 -10.15 19.99
N PHE A 335 8.41 -8.98 20.24
CA PHE A 335 9.63 -8.50 19.59
C PHE A 335 10.71 -8.28 20.63
N ARG A 336 11.95 -8.50 20.21
CA ARG A 336 13.13 -8.18 21.02
C ARG A 336 13.95 -7.11 20.34
N ALA A 337 14.33 -6.09 21.11
CA ALA A 337 15.15 -4.99 20.65
C ALA A 337 16.33 -4.75 21.59
N ASP A 338 17.55 -5.00 21.10
CA ASP A 338 18.80 -4.75 21.83
C ASP A 338 19.49 -3.45 21.38
N ASP A 339 19.08 -2.90 20.23
CA ASP A 339 19.62 -1.67 19.64
C ASP A 339 18.55 -0.83 18.93
N MET A 340 18.95 0.34 18.42
CA MET A 340 18.07 1.28 17.73
C MET A 340 17.47 0.71 16.44
N ALA A 341 18.24 -0.06 15.67
CA ALA A 341 17.77 -0.63 14.41
C ALA A 341 16.74 -1.73 14.65
N GLN A 342 16.96 -2.59 15.65
CA GLN A 342 16.00 -3.61 16.03
C GLN A 342 14.71 -3.02 16.60
N LEU A 343 14.79 -1.92 17.34
CA LEU A 343 13.60 -1.23 17.85
C LEU A 343 12.79 -0.58 16.72
N ASP A 344 13.46 0.00 15.72
CA ASP A 344 12.83 0.58 14.53
C ASP A 344 12.11 -0.49 13.70
N ILE A 345 12.76 -1.64 13.50
CA ILE A 345 12.16 -2.83 12.87
C ILE A 345 10.93 -3.29 13.66
N ALA A 346 11.05 -3.47 14.99
CA ALA A 346 9.95 -3.94 15.82
C ALA A 346 8.73 -3.02 15.76
N PHE A 347 8.91 -1.70 15.92
CA PHE A 347 7.80 -0.76 15.80
C PHE A 347 7.20 -0.75 14.39
N THR A 348 8.02 -0.77 13.35
CA THR A 348 7.56 -0.81 11.97
C THR A 348 6.72 -2.07 11.70
N GLU A 349 7.19 -3.24 12.11
CA GLU A 349 6.47 -4.52 11.96
C GLU A 349 5.12 -4.50 12.71
N ILE A 350 5.10 -4.02 13.95
CA ILE A 350 3.86 -3.91 14.73
C ILE A 350 2.86 -2.97 14.05
N PHE A 351 3.27 -1.77 13.63
CA PHE A 351 2.37 -0.84 12.93
C PHE A 351 1.87 -1.41 11.60
N ASN A 352 2.66 -2.25 10.92
CA ASN A 352 2.22 -2.93 9.70
C ASN A 352 1.15 -3.97 10.00
N GLU A 353 1.35 -4.84 10.98
CA GLU A 353 0.35 -5.84 11.36
C GLU A 353 -0.97 -5.20 11.82
N ILE A 354 -0.89 -4.10 12.56
CA ILE A 354 -2.03 -3.27 12.96
C ILE A 354 -2.82 -2.76 11.74
N MET A 355 -2.13 -2.46 10.64
CA MET A 355 -2.73 -2.02 9.38
C MET A 355 -3.18 -3.16 8.45
N GLU A 356 -2.67 -4.39 8.60
CA GLU A 356 -2.72 -5.50 7.62
C GLU A 356 -3.87 -6.52 7.76
N ILE A 357 -4.97 -6.26 8.47
CA ILE A 357 -6.10 -7.22 8.51
C ILE A 357 -6.73 -7.41 7.11
N ASP A 358 -6.99 -8.67 6.74
CA ASP A 358 -7.60 -9.11 5.48
C ASP A 358 -8.84 -8.30 5.06
N PHE A 359 -8.85 -7.78 3.84
CA PHE A 359 -9.96 -6.99 3.32
C PHE A 359 -10.57 -7.62 2.07
N THR A 360 -11.86 -7.95 2.10
CA THR A 360 -12.63 -8.30 0.90
C THR A 360 -13.44 -7.10 0.40
N PHE A 361 -13.00 -6.41 -0.68
CA PHE A 361 -13.77 -5.28 -1.27
C PHE A 361 -14.16 -5.44 -2.75
N VAL A 362 -14.29 -6.65 -3.31
CA VAL A 362 -14.88 -6.79 -4.66
C VAL A 362 -16.30 -7.30 -4.66
N SER A 363 -17.13 -6.71 -5.52
CA SER A 363 -18.49 -7.21 -5.79
C SER A 363 -18.40 -8.63 -6.39
N PRO A 364 -19.17 -9.61 -5.88
CA PRO A 364 -19.19 -10.94 -6.47
C PRO A 364 -19.74 -10.92 -7.90
N THR A 365 -19.23 -11.82 -8.73
CA THR A 365 -19.81 -12.10 -10.05
C THR A 365 -20.75 -13.29 -9.97
N VAL A 366 -21.95 -13.12 -10.51
CA VAL A 366 -22.96 -14.19 -10.68
C VAL A 366 -23.11 -14.44 -12.18
N SER A 367 -23.04 -15.71 -12.63
CA SER A 367 -23.38 -16.02 -14.03
C SER A 367 -24.90 -16.04 -14.22
N VAL A 368 -25.36 -15.49 -15.34
CA VAL A 368 -26.74 -15.69 -15.80
C VAL A 368 -26.80 -17.06 -16.46
N ASN A 369 -27.84 -17.85 -16.19
CA ASN A 369 -27.97 -19.15 -16.85
C ASN A 369 -28.26 -18.93 -18.34
N THR A 370 -27.35 -19.33 -19.23
CA THR A 370 -27.46 -19.11 -20.68
C THR A 370 -28.57 -19.94 -21.32
N PHE A 371 -28.92 -21.09 -20.74
CA PHE A 371 -29.99 -21.97 -21.20
C PHE A 371 -31.38 -21.60 -20.63
N ASN A 372 -31.41 -20.83 -19.55
CA ASN A 372 -32.62 -20.25 -18.97
C ASN A 372 -32.36 -18.85 -18.41
N ARG A 373 -32.46 -17.85 -19.29
CA ARG A 373 -32.17 -16.43 -19.01
C ARG A 373 -33.13 -15.75 -18.02
N LEU A 374 -34.18 -16.45 -17.55
CA LEU A 374 -35.04 -16.00 -16.45
C LEU A 374 -34.50 -16.43 -15.07
N THR A 375 -33.40 -17.18 -15.04
CA THR A 375 -32.76 -17.70 -13.82
C THR A 375 -31.26 -17.38 -13.82
N HIS A 376 -30.71 -17.08 -12.66
CA HIS A 376 -29.25 -17.01 -12.47
C HIS A 376 -28.71 -18.41 -12.19
N ASN A 377 -27.47 -18.68 -12.59
CA ASN A 377 -26.76 -19.81 -12.00
C ASN A 377 -26.53 -19.50 -10.53
N SER A 378 -26.73 -20.49 -9.68
CA SER A 378 -26.56 -20.36 -8.23
C SER A 378 -25.08 -20.26 -7.81
N GLU A 379 -24.16 -19.89 -8.70
CA GLU A 379 -22.73 -19.87 -8.42
C GLU A 379 -22.22 -18.43 -8.31
N LEU A 380 -21.38 -18.20 -7.31
CA LEU A 380 -20.77 -16.92 -7.00
C LEU A 380 -19.26 -17.04 -7.05
N TYR A 381 -18.63 -16.01 -7.61
CA TYR A 381 -17.18 -15.93 -7.76
C TYR A 381 -16.66 -14.66 -7.08
N TYR A 382 -15.77 -14.82 -6.12
CA TYR A 382 -15.19 -13.74 -5.31
C TYR A 382 -13.70 -13.66 -5.53
N ASN A 383 -13.20 -12.51 -5.98
CA ASN A 383 -11.79 -12.21 -5.75
C ASN A 383 -11.62 -11.85 -4.27
N ILE A 384 -10.58 -12.35 -3.65
CA ILE A 384 -10.17 -11.98 -2.29
C ILE A 384 -8.70 -11.61 -2.32
N TYR A 385 -8.27 -10.71 -1.43
CA TYR A 385 -6.88 -10.28 -1.34
C TYR A 385 -6.58 -9.76 0.06
N ARG A 386 -5.31 -9.82 0.46
CA ARG A 386 -4.82 -9.27 1.73
C ARG A 386 -3.92 -8.09 1.42
N PRO A 387 -4.29 -6.86 1.80
CA PRO A 387 -3.38 -5.73 1.72
C PRO A 387 -2.08 -6.00 2.48
N SER A 388 -0.96 -5.55 1.92
CA SER A 388 0.35 -5.65 2.57
C SER A 388 1.26 -4.49 2.19
N LEU A 389 2.37 -4.31 2.89
CA LEU A 389 3.36 -3.28 2.51
C LEU A 389 4.19 -3.63 1.27
N GLU A 390 4.15 -4.87 0.80
CA GLU A 390 4.87 -5.21 -0.42
C GLU A 390 4.16 -4.68 -1.68
N PRO A 391 4.90 -4.47 -2.80
CA PRO A 391 4.31 -4.03 -4.05
C PRO A 391 3.17 -4.93 -4.56
N SER A 392 3.28 -6.24 -4.33
CA SER A 392 2.31 -7.24 -4.76
C SER A 392 1.60 -7.85 -3.56
N TRP A 393 0.28 -7.79 -3.56
CA TRP A 393 -0.54 -8.36 -2.49
C TRP A 393 -0.94 -9.79 -2.85
N PRO A 394 -1.00 -10.72 -1.88
CA PRO A 394 -1.57 -12.03 -2.11
C PRO A 394 -3.07 -11.91 -2.38
N GLY A 395 -3.58 -12.81 -3.22
CA GLY A 395 -5.00 -12.87 -3.54
C GLY A 395 -5.43 -14.25 -4.03
N ASN A 396 -6.73 -14.43 -4.20
CA ASN A 396 -7.33 -15.68 -4.65
C ASN A 396 -8.68 -15.43 -5.35
N LEU A 397 -9.16 -16.43 -6.08
CA LEU A 397 -10.52 -16.46 -6.61
C LEU A 397 -11.26 -17.65 -6.00
N LYS A 398 -12.28 -17.39 -5.18
CA LYS A 398 -13.06 -18.42 -4.48
C LYS A 398 -14.45 -18.55 -5.09
N ARG A 399 -14.92 -19.79 -5.20
CA ARG A 399 -16.25 -20.14 -5.72
C ARG A 399 -17.16 -20.60 -4.58
N TYR A 400 -18.35 -20.03 -4.53
CA TYR A 400 -19.42 -20.34 -3.57
C TYR A 400 -20.75 -20.52 -4.30
N LYS A 401 -21.80 -20.88 -3.55
CA LYS A 401 -23.14 -21.12 -4.10
C LYS A 401 -24.19 -20.28 -3.39
N LEU A 402 -25.15 -19.71 -4.12
CA LEU A 402 -26.38 -19.16 -3.56
C LEU A 402 -27.33 -20.30 -3.18
N GLY A 403 -27.80 -20.27 -1.94
CA GLY A 403 -28.78 -21.21 -1.41
C GLY A 403 -29.84 -20.52 -0.57
N PHE A 404 -30.73 -21.34 -0.02
CA PHE A 404 -31.69 -20.89 0.98
C PHE A 404 -31.49 -21.71 2.25
N GLU A 405 -31.32 -21.02 3.36
CA GLU A 405 -31.33 -21.60 4.70
C GLU A 405 -32.41 -20.85 5.51
N ASP A 406 -33.34 -21.57 6.12
CA ASP A 406 -34.49 -21.00 6.84
C ASP A 406 -35.27 -19.91 6.06
N ASN A 407 -35.49 -20.12 4.76
CA ASN A 407 -36.13 -19.16 3.84
C ASN A 407 -35.39 -17.82 3.65
N ARG A 408 -34.14 -17.70 4.13
CA ARG A 408 -33.25 -16.57 3.85
C ARG A 408 -32.28 -16.95 2.73
N LEU A 409 -32.08 -16.02 1.78
CA LEU A 409 -31.03 -16.17 0.77
C LEU A 409 -29.67 -16.13 1.49
N THR A 410 -28.88 -17.18 1.35
CA THR A 410 -27.56 -17.29 1.98
C THR A 410 -26.51 -17.79 0.99
N ILE A 411 -25.24 -17.57 1.32
CA ILE A 411 -24.09 -18.05 0.59
C ILE A 411 -23.63 -19.34 1.25
N LEU A 412 -23.66 -20.43 0.49
CA LEU A 412 -23.28 -21.76 0.92
C LEU A 412 -21.90 -22.11 0.39
N ASP A 413 -21.17 -22.84 1.23
CA ASP A 413 -19.88 -23.43 0.93
C ASP A 413 -20.03 -24.77 0.17
N SER A 414 -18.89 -25.42 -0.10
CA SER A 414 -18.84 -26.70 -0.81
C SER A 414 -19.49 -27.88 -0.07
N THR A 415 -19.79 -27.71 1.22
CA THR A 415 -20.46 -28.69 2.08
C THR A 415 -21.93 -28.33 2.34
N ASP A 416 -22.47 -27.37 1.59
CA ASP A 416 -23.82 -26.79 1.75
C ASP A 416 -24.04 -26.19 3.17
N GLN A 417 -23.01 -25.63 3.80
CA GLN A 417 -23.10 -24.86 5.05
C GLN A 417 -22.98 -23.36 4.78
N GLU A 418 -23.57 -22.50 5.63
CA GLU A 418 -23.44 -21.05 5.50
C GLU A 418 -21.99 -20.59 5.61
N ALA A 419 -21.49 -20.00 4.53
CA ALA A 419 -20.10 -19.60 4.36
C ALA A 419 -19.78 -18.24 4.99
N ILE A 420 -20.78 -17.38 5.18
CA ILE A 420 -20.61 -16.01 5.70
C ILE A 420 -20.99 -15.96 7.17
N ASP A 421 -20.14 -15.31 7.95
CA ASP A 421 -20.42 -14.95 9.32
C ASP A 421 -21.45 -13.81 9.35
N PRO A 422 -22.61 -13.99 10.00
CA PRO A 422 -23.67 -12.98 10.02
C PRO A 422 -23.32 -11.74 10.87
N GLU A 423 -22.36 -11.83 11.79
CA GLU A 423 -21.94 -10.75 12.68
C GLU A 423 -20.89 -9.88 11.99
N THR A 424 -19.90 -10.50 11.35
CA THR A 424 -18.79 -9.77 10.72
C THR A 424 -19.00 -9.49 9.23
N GLY A 425 -19.86 -10.28 8.56
CA GLY A 425 -20.08 -10.21 7.12
C GLY A 425 -18.96 -10.85 6.27
N PHE A 426 -17.92 -11.44 6.89
CA PHE A 426 -16.81 -12.11 6.21
C PHE A 426 -17.05 -13.61 6.04
N PHE A 427 -16.20 -14.28 5.25
CA PHE A 427 -16.22 -15.74 5.18
C PHE A 427 -15.79 -16.33 6.53
N LYS A 428 -16.53 -17.31 7.06
CA LYS A 428 -16.14 -18.04 8.28
C LYS A 428 -14.81 -18.78 8.05
N GLU A 429 -13.96 -18.89 9.06
CA GLU A 429 -12.76 -19.74 8.99
C GLU A 429 -13.09 -21.20 8.64
N SER A 430 -14.24 -21.69 9.11
CA SER A 430 -14.73 -23.04 8.84
C SER A 430 -15.30 -23.22 7.43
N ALA A 431 -15.48 -22.14 6.66
CA ALA A 431 -16.07 -22.22 5.33
C ALA A 431 -15.10 -22.84 4.33
N LYS A 432 -15.63 -23.65 3.41
CA LYS A 432 -14.81 -24.28 2.37
C LYS A 432 -15.29 -23.97 0.97
N SER A 433 -14.50 -23.24 0.18
CA SER A 433 -14.85 -22.91 -1.21
C SER A 433 -14.83 -24.14 -2.14
N PHE A 434 -15.60 -24.09 -3.23
CA PHE A 434 -15.80 -25.23 -4.15
C PHE A 434 -14.54 -25.68 -4.91
N TRP A 435 -13.51 -24.84 -4.94
CA TRP A 435 -12.27 -25.15 -5.64
C TRP A 435 -11.18 -25.69 -4.73
N THR A 436 -11.31 -25.55 -3.41
CA THR A 436 -10.36 -26.08 -2.43
C THR A 436 -10.19 -27.58 -2.54
N LEU A 437 -8.95 -28.01 -2.80
CA LEU A 437 -8.53 -29.41 -2.69
C LEU A 437 -8.25 -29.79 -1.23
N GLY A 438 -8.44 -31.08 -0.89
CA GLY A 438 -8.21 -31.57 0.49
C GLY A 438 -9.47 -31.56 1.35
N SER A 439 -9.33 -31.83 2.65
CA SER A 439 -10.44 -31.78 3.63
C SER A 439 -10.61 -30.41 4.25
N ASP A 440 -9.52 -29.68 4.43
CA ASP A 440 -9.44 -28.54 5.33
C ASP A 440 -10.13 -27.30 4.73
N PRO A 441 -10.79 -26.48 5.56
CA PRO A 441 -11.43 -25.26 5.10
C PRO A 441 -10.39 -24.19 4.75
N ASP A 442 -10.71 -23.36 3.75
CA ASP A 442 -9.89 -22.23 3.31
C ASP A 442 -10.41 -20.88 3.78
N GLY A 443 -11.61 -20.82 4.37
CA GLY A 443 -12.19 -19.66 5.02
C GLY A 443 -12.02 -18.34 4.29
N PHE A 444 -11.66 -17.28 5.02
CA PHE A 444 -11.30 -15.98 4.46
C PHE A 444 -9.84 -15.89 3.99
N ASP A 445 -8.96 -16.81 4.41
CA ASP A 445 -7.52 -16.79 4.11
C ASP A 445 -7.26 -16.82 2.59
N THR A 446 -6.54 -15.83 2.10
CA THR A 446 -6.26 -15.66 0.67
C THR A 446 -5.22 -16.64 0.12
N GLU A 447 -4.34 -17.16 0.97
CA GLU A 447 -3.26 -18.06 0.56
C GLU A 447 -3.73 -19.53 0.51
N LEU A 448 -4.89 -19.84 1.09
CA LEU A 448 -5.45 -21.19 1.14
C LEU A 448 -6.56 -21.42 0.11
N GLY A 449 -6.62 -22.65 -0.41
CA GLY A 449 -7.73 -23.17 -1.20
C GLY A 449 -8.03 -22.39 -2.48
N GLY A 450 -9.31 -22.26 -2.81
CA GLY A 450 -9.78 -21.49 -3.96
C GLY A 450 -9.19 -21.93 -5.31
N LEU A 451 -9.09 -20.99 -6.26
CA LEU A 451 -8.49 -21.21 -7.57
C LEU A 451 -7.01 -21.59 -7.47
N ALA A 452 -6.29 -21.01 -6.50
CA ALA A 452 -4.88 -21.31 -6.25
C ALA A 452 -4.63 -22.82 -6.18
N SER A 453 -5.46 -23.56 -5.43
CA SER A 453 -5.37 -25.02 -5.30
C SER A 453 -5.62 -25.82 -6.58
N ARG A 454 -6.11 -25.18 -7.65
CA ARG A 454 -6.42 -25.80 -8.97
C ARG A 454 -5.41 -25.41 -10.05
N LEU A 455 -4.31 -24.77 -9.68
CA LEU A 455 -3.23 -24.41 -10.60
C LEU A 455 -2.20 -25.54 -10.71
N HIS A 456 -1.77 -25.81 -11.94
CA HIS A 456 -0.72 -26.80 -12.24
C HIS A 456 0.58 -26.10 -12.69
N ALA A 457 1.65 -26.86 -12.90
CA ALA A 457 2.94 -26.34 -13.35
C ALA A 457 3.00 -26.08 -14.87
N ASP A 458 2.12 -26.71 -15.64
CA ASP A 458 2.05 -26.67 -17.10
C ASP A 458 1.08 -25.60 -17.64
N ARG A 459 1.05 -24.43 -16.98
CA ARG A 459 0.18 -23.31 -17.38
C ARG A 459 0.61 -22.65 -18.69
N ASN A 460 -0.39 -22.32 -19.51
CA ASN A 460 -0.23 -21.51 -20.70
C ASN A 460 -0.13 -20.02 -20.31
N VAL A 461 1.09 -19.52 -20.14
CA VAL A 461 1.33 -18.12 -19.80
C VAL A 461 1.98 -17.40 -20.98
N TYR A 462 1.34 -16.33 -21.46
CA TYR A 462 1.71 -15.63 -22.68
C TYR A 462 2.02 -14.14 -22.45
N THR A 463 2.80 -13.59 -23.36
CA THR A 463 3.02 -12.15 -23.54
C THR A 463 2.99 -11.82 -25.04
N ASN A 464 3.18 -10.56 -25.44
CA ASN A 464 3.20 -10.14 -26.84
C ASN A 464 4.61 -9.76 -27.33
N LYS A 465 5.58 -10.64 -27.08
CA LYS A 465 7.00 -10.44 -27.45
C LYS A 465 7.24 -10.56 -28.96
N ALA A 466 6.68 -11.59 -29.60
CA ALA A 466 6.92 -11.93 -31.00
C ALA A 466 5.81 -11.41 -31.94
N SER A 467 4.54 -11.52 -31.53
CA SER A 467 3.41 -11.06 -32.35
C SER A 467 2.15 -10.85 -31.52
N TRP A 468 1.06 -10.44 -32.17
CA TRP A 468 -0.27 -10.34 -31.55
C TRP A 468 -1.00 -11.69 -31.47
N ASN A 469 -0.44 -12.76 -32.04
CA ASN A 469 -0.98 -14.11 -31.93
C ASN A 469 -0.37 -14.79 -30.69
N LEU A 470 -1.09 -14.82 -29.56
CA LEU A 470 -0.49 -15.08 -28.24
C LEU A 470 0.04 -16.51 -28.09
N TRP A 471 -0.60 -17.50 -28.70
CA TRP A 471 -0.20 -18.90 -28.64
C TRP A 471 1.01 -19.27 -29.51
N GLN A 472 1.71 -18.29 -30.11
CA GLN A 472 2.97 -18.56 -30.80
C GLN A 472 4.11 -18.79 -29.80
N ALA A 473 5.02 -19.72 -30.10
CA ALA A 473 6.14 -20.05 -29.21
C ALA A 473 6.98 -18.83 -28.77
N GLY A 474 7.19 -17.85 -29.65
CA GLY A 474 7.93 -16.63 -29.30
C GLY A 474 7.24 -15.72 -28.27
N ASN A 475 5.96 -15.96 -27.97
CA ASN A 475 5.15 -15.23 -26.99
C ASN A 475 5.02 -15.97 -25.65
N GLU A 476 5.52 -17.19 -25.55
CA GLU A 476 5.45 -17.97 -24.32
C GLU A 476 6.29 -17.32 -23.21
N LEU A 477 5.70 -17.08 -22.04
CA LEU A 477 6.38 -16.55 -20.87
C LEU A 477 7.04 -17.72 -20.13
N HIS A 478 8.15 -18.21 -20.68
CA HIS A 478 8.88 -19.39 -20.19
C HIS A 478 10.38 -19.09 -20.14
N GLU A 479 11.10 -19.73 -19.22
CA GLU A 479 12.55 -19.57 -19.10
C GLU A 479 13.30 -19.95 -20.38
N ASP A 480 12.80 -20.94 -21.12
CA ASP A 480 13.33 -21.41 -22.41
C ASP A 480 13.15 -20.38 -23.54
N ASN A 481 12.25 -19.41 -23.38
CA ASN A 481 12.06 -18.36 -24.37
C ASN A 481 13.18 -17.31 -24.27
N ALA A 482 14.30 -17.60 -24.94
CA ALA A 482 15.47 -16.72 -24.99
C ALA A 482 15.20 -15.32 -25.61
N ALA A 483 14.04 -15.12 -26.27
CA ALA A 483 13.68 -13.81 -26.79
C ALA A 483 13.28 -12.82 -25.67
N ILE A 484 12.88 -13.30 -24.49
CA ILE A 484 12.64 -12.48 -23.32
C ILE A 484 13.97 -12.34 -22.58
N THR A 485 14.56 -11.15 -22.60
CA THR A 485 15.92 -10.93 -22.07
C THR A 485 15.92 -10.48 -20.61
N ALA A 486 17.02 -10.68 -19.89
CA ALA A 486 17.19 -10.19 -18.51
C ALA A 486 16.99 -8.67 -18.44
N ALA A 487 17.57 -7.93 -19.39
CA ALA A 487 17.42 -6.47 -19.48
C ALA A 487 15.97 -6.02 -19.67
N GLU A 488 15.14 -6.76 -20.42
CA GLU A 488 13.72 -6.45 -20.56
C GLU A 488 12.95 -6.60 -19.26
N LEU A 489 13.31 -7.57 -18.41
CA LEU A 489 12.69 -7.78 -17.10
C LEU A 489 13.32 -6.90 -16.01
N GLY A 490 14.41 -6.17 -16.32
CA GLY A 490 15.22 -5.47 -15.34
C GLY A 490 16.02 -6.41 -14.43
N ALA A 491 16.18 -7.68 -14.81
CA ALA A 491 16.91 -8.69 -14.03
C ALA A 491 18.42 -8.46 -14.10
N VAL A 492 19.13 -8.69 -12.99
CA VAL A 492 20.57 -8.44 -12.83
C VAL A 492 21.42 -9.44 -13.61
N ASP A 493 20.94 -10.67 -13.81
CA ASP A 493 21.62 -11.70 -14.58
C ASP A 493 20.65 -12.72 -15.19
N ALA A 494 21.22 -13.75 -15.83
CA ALA A 494 20.45 -14.83 -16.45
C ALA A 494 19.74 -15.74 -15.44
N ALA A 495 20.28 -15.87 -14.21
CA ALA A 495 19.70 -16.70 -13.17
C ALA A 495 18.46 -16.03 -12.57
N GLU A 496 18.51 -14.72 -12.26
CA GLU A 496 17.34 -13.97 -11.80
C GLU A 496 16.26 -13.90 -12.91
N ARG A 497 16.65 -13.76 -14.18
CA ARG A 497 15.70 -13.84 -15.31
C ARG A 497 14.91 -15.16 -15.29
N GLU A 498 15.60 -16.29 -15.13
CA GLU A 498 14.98 -17.61 -15.06
C GLU A 498 14.05 -17.73 -13.85
N ALA A 499 14.48 -17.26 -12.68
CA ALA A 499 13.68 -17.24 -11.47
C ALA A 499 12.39 -16.40 -11.60
N VAL A 500 12.49 -15.19 -12.16
CA VAL A 500 11.33 -14.31 -12.41
C VAL A 500 10.33 -14.97 -13.37
N LEU A 501 10.81 -15.63 -14.44
CA LEU A 501 9.94 -16.30 -15.41
C LEU A 501 9.26 -17.55 -14.83
N ARG A 502 9.96 -18.33 -14.01
CA ARG A 502 9.38 -19.45 -13.25
C ARG A 502 8.32 -18.98 -12.27
N TRP A 503 8.64 -17.97 -11.48
CA TRP A 503 7.70 -17.34 -10.56
C TRP A 503 6.46 -16.81 -11.29
N ALA A 504 6.63 -16.13 -12.43
CA ALA A 504 5.51 -15.61 -13.22
C ALA A 504 4.63 -16.74 -13.80
N ARG A 505 5.21 -17.92 -14.05
CA ARG A 505 4.50 -19.16 -14.39
C ARG A 505 3.90 -19.85 -13.17
N GLY A 506 4.18 -19.40 -11.96
CA GLY A 506 3.73 -19.98 -10.68
C GLY A 506 4.38 -21.33 -10.39
N VAL A 507 5.66 -21.47 -10.73
CA VAL A 507 6.45 -22.66 -10.39
C VAL A 507 7.67 -22.28 -9.55
N ASP A 508 7.99 -23.14 -8.58
CA ASP A 508 9.17 -23.00 -7.72
C ASP A 508 10.47 -23.38 -8.48
N GLY A 509 11.61 -23.28 -7.79
CA GLY A 509 12.91 -23.67 -8.37
C GLY A 509 13.05 -25.15 -8.72
N SER A 510 12.12 -26.01 -8.24
CA SER A 510 12.05 -27.44 -8.54
C SER A 510 11.03 -27.77 -9.63
N GLY A 511 10.28 -26.77 -10.12
CA GLY A 511 9.22 -26.95 -11.12
C GLY A 511 7.87 -27.36 -10.54
N ASN A 512 7.67 -27.31 -9.22
CA ASN A 512 6.37 -27.58 -8.60
C ASN A 512 5.50 -26.31 -8.61
N PRO A 513 4.16 -26.42 -8.67
CA PRO A 513 3.28 -25.27 -8.52
C PRO A 513 3.48 -24.58 -7.17
N THR A 514 3.51 -23.24 -7.16
CA THR A 514 3.59 -22.45 -5.92
C THR A 514 2.23 -22.24 -5.26
N TYR A 515 1.13 -22.47 -5.99
CA TYR A 515 -0.24 -22.21 -5.55
C TYR A 515 -0.48 -20.76 -5.11
N GLU A 516 0.23 -19.81 -5.71
CA GLU A 516 0.09 -18.39 -5.40
C GLU A 516 -0.68 -17.65 -6.50
N LEU A 517 -1.62 -16.81 -6.08
CA LEU A 517 -2.34 -15.85 -6.90
C LEU A 517 -2.14 -14.44 -6.33
N ARG A 518 -2.45 -13.44 -7.15
CA ARG A 518 -2.22 -12.02 -6.84
C ARG A 518 -3.53 -11.26 -6.78
N ASP A 519 -3.46 -10.12 -6.13
CA ASP A 519 -4.63 -9.30 -5.88
C ASP A 519 -5.29 -8.79 -7.16
N ALA A 520 -6.60 -9.02 -7.24
CA ALA A 520 -7.49 -8.49 -8.26
C ALA A 520 -8.38 -7.40 -7.64
N LEU A 521 -7.74 -6.29 -7.26
CA LEU A 521 -8.31 -5.23 -6.43
C LEU A 521 -9.59 -4.62 -7.02
N HIS A 522 -9.58 -4.28 -8.31
CA HIS A 522 -10.72 -3.67 -8.99
C HIS A 522 -11.21 -4.45 -10.21
N SER A 523 -10.59 -5.58 -10.51
CA SER A 523 -11.05 -6.46 -11.59
C SER A 523 -12.30 -7.20 -11.14
N LYS A 524 -13.39 -7.01 -11.87
CA LYS A 524 -14.63 -7.78 -11.71
C LYS A 524 -14.61 -8.96 -12.69
N PRO A 525 -14.70 -10.21 -12.22
CA PRO A 525 -14.74 -11.36 -13.10
C PRO A 525 -15.90 -11.27 -14.10
N THR A 526 -15.68 -11.67 -15.34
CA THR A 526 -16.73 -11.80 -16.37
C THR A 526 -16.79 -13.23 -16.87
N ILE A 527 -18.00 -13.78 -17.02
CA ILE A 527 -18.22 -15.14 -17.50
C ILE A 527 -18.82 -15.06 -18.91
N MET A 528 -18.29 -15.85 -19.84
CA MET A 528 -18.80 -16.02 -21.20
C MET A 528 -19.06 -17.50 -21.50
N SER A 529 -19.99 -17.80 -22.41
CA SER A 529 -20.38 -19.18 -22.75
C SER A 529 -20.03 -19.57 -24.19
N TRP A 530 -19.61 -20.82 -24.38
CA TRP A 530 -19.38 -21.49 -25.67
C TRP A 530 -20.38 -22.65 -25.89
N GLY A 531 -21.52 -22.61 -25.20
CA GLY A 531 -22.61 -23.57 -25.35
C GLY A 531 -22.60 -24.60 -24.23
N GLY A 532 -22.79 -25.88 -24.57
CA GLY A 532 -22.91 -26.97 -23.60
C GLY A 532 -24.37 -27.32 -23.27
N THR A 533 -24.62 -27.80 -22.05
CA THR A 533 -25.96 -28.13 -21.53
C THR A 533 -26.22 -27.46 -20.19
N VAL A 534 -27.46 -27.52 -19.69
CA VAL A 534 -27.80 -26.98 -18.35
C VAL A 534 -26.95 -27.61 -17.24
N ASP A 535 -26.67 -28.92 -17.35
CA ASP A 535 -25.95 -29.68 -16.33
C ASP A 535 -24.41 -29.67 -16.53
N ASP A 536 -23.97 -29.27 -17.72
CA ASP A 536 -22.56 -29.21 -18.13
C ASP A 536 -22.38 -28.05 -19.12
N PRO A 537 -22.48 -26.80 -18.63
CA PRO A 537 -22.35 -25.62 -19.48
C PRO A 537 -20.89 -25.44 -19.88
N ASP A 538 -20.64 -24.89 -21.07
CA ASP A 538 -19.31 -24.49 -21.48
C ASP A 538 -19.09 -23.00 -21.21
N LEU A 539 -18.39 -22.68 -20.12
CA LEU A 539 -18.17 -21.36 -19.56
C LEU A 539 -16.67 -21.08 -19.36
N THR A 540 -16.31 -19.82 -19.48
CA THR A 540 -14.98 -19.35 -19.09
C THR A 540 -15.09 -18.03 -18.37
N LEU A 541 -14.44 -17.97 -17.21
CA LEU A 541 -14.32 -16.79 -16.38
C LEU A 541 -13.04 -16.04 -16.73
N PHE A 542 -13.15 -14.73 -16.92
CA PHE A 542 -12.04 -13.83 -17.17
C PHE A 542 -11.93 -12.81 -16.05
N TYR A 543 -10.73 -12.65 -15.50
CA TYR A 543 -10.41 -11.60 -14.53
C TYR A 543 -8.95 -11.16 -14.73
N SER A 544 -8.53 -10.11 -14.06
CA SER A 544 -7.17 -9.59 -14.15
C SER A 544 -6.61 -9.18 -12.79
N ASP A 545 -5.29 -9.12 -12.70
CA ASP A 545 -4.57 -8.84 -11.46
C ASP A 545 -3.71 -7.56 -11.52
N ASN A 546 -3.24 -7.15 -10.35
CA ASN A 546 -2.41 -5.97 -10.18
C ASN A 546 -0.94 -6.16 -10.59
N VAL A 547 -0.50 -7.38 -10.89
CA VAL A 547 0.80 -7.61 -11.53
C VAL A 547 0.72 -7.25 -13.01
N GLY A 548 -0.42 -7.49 -13.66
CA GLY A 548 -0.62 -7.18 -15.08
C GLY A 548 -1.26 -8.30 -15.90
N PHE A 549 -1.57 -9.44 -15.28
CA PHE A 549 -2.15 -10.57 -15.99
C PHE A 549 -3.64 -10.39 -16.21
N ALA A 550 -4.10 -10.84 -17.37
CA ALA A 550 -5.49 -11.24 -17.61
C ALA A 550 -5.55 -12.75 -17.67
N HIS A 551 -6.41 -13.36 -16.88
CA HIS A 551 -6.57 -14.79 -16.72
C HIS A 551 -7.85 -15.28 -17.40
N ALA A 552 -7.80 -16.49 -17.95
CA ALA A 552 -8.96 -17.23 -18.43
C ALA A 552 -9.04 -18.56 -17.68
N ILE A 553 -10.15 -18.77 -16.99
CA ILE A 553 -10.40 -19.91 -16.10
C ILE A 553 -11.57 -20.71 -16.64
N ASP A 554 -11.35 -22.00 -16.88
CA ASP A 554 -12.39 -22.98 -17.19
C ASP A 554 -13.19 -23.29 -15.92
N ILE A 555 -14.50 -23.08 -15.92
CA ILE A 555 -15.32 -23.22 -14.71
C ILE A 555 -16.35 -24.38 -14.80
N ASN A 556 -16.22 -25.25 -15.80
CA ASN A 556 -17.29 -26.17 -16.21
C ASN A 556 -17.47 -27.44 -15.39
N ASN A 557 -16.53 -27.82 -14.53
CA ASN A 557 -16.78 -28.85 -13.53
C ASN A 557 -15.70 -28.80 -12.44
N SER A 558 -16.10 -28.83 -11.18
CA SER A 558 -15.21 -28.89 -10.00
C SER A 558 -14.33 -30.15 -9.93
N SER A 559 -14.47 -31.09 -10.86
CA SER A 559 -13.65 -32.30 -10.96
C SER A 559 -12.44 -32.18 -11.89
N SER A 560 -12.24 -31.08 -12.64
CA SER A 560 -11.00 -30.92 -13.39
C SER A 560 -9.83 -30.64 -12.43
N GLU A 561 -8.69 -31.28 -12.67
CA GLU A 561 -7.49 -31.05 -11.85
C GLU A 561 -6.93 -29.65 -12.10
N ASN A 562 -7.01 -29.16 -13.35
CA ASN A 562 -6.50 -27.84 -13.77
C ASN A 562 -7.65 -26.99 -14.35
N LEU A 563 -7.91 -25.83 -13.73
CA LEU A 563 -8.92 -24.87 -14.21
C LEU A 563 -8.32 -23.77 -15.09
N HIS A 564 -6.99 -23.66 -15.17
CA HIS A 564 -6.31 -22.60 -15.91
C HIS A 564 -6.33 -22.86 -17.42
N ARG A 565 -6.90 -21.95 -18.23
CA ARG A 565 -6.80 -22.01 -19.70
C ARG A 565 -5.58 -21.26 -20.21
N PHE A 566 -5.49 -19.98 -19.87
CA PHE A 566 -4.32 -19.15 -20.17
C PHE A 566 -4.23 -17.94 -19.25
N SER A 567 -3.02 -17.37 -19.15
CA SER A 567 -2.76 -16.03 -18.61
C SER A 567 -2.04 -15.20 -19.66
N PHE A 568 -2.36 -13.91 -19.75
CA PHE A 568 -1.70 -12.98 -20.67
C PHE A 568 -1.22 -11.73 -19.93
N ILE A 569 0.04 -11.35 -20.11
CA ILE A 569 0.60 -10.08 -19.65
C ILE A 569 1.14 -9.24 -20.81
N LEU A 570 0.74 -7.98 -20.88
CA LEU A 570 1.24 -7.06 -21.90
C LEU A 570 2.73 -6.77 -21.66
N ALA A 571 3.53 -6.72 -22.72
CA ALA A 571 4.99 -6.60 -22.63
C ALA A 571 5.46 -5.38 -21.82
N THR A 572 4.71 -4.28 -21.84
CA THR A 572 5.01 -3.09 -21.02
C THR A 572 4.88 -3.38 -19.52
N GLN A 573 3.81 -4.07 -19.12
CA GLN A 573 3.58 -4.52 -17.74
C GLN A 573 4.60 -5.60 -17.36
N ARG A 574 4.85 -6.57 -18.25
CA ARG A 574 5.86 -7.62 -18.06
C ARG A 574 7.22 -7.02 -17.68
N ASN A 575 7.66 -6.02 -18.43
CA ASN A 575 8.96 -5.38 -18.25
C ASN A 575 9.03 -4.51 -16.99
N GLY A 576 7.92 -3.89 -16.58
CA GLY A 576 7.90 -2.98 -15.44
C GLY A 576 7.52 -3.61 -14.10
N ASN A 577 6.77 -4.73 -14.11
CA ASN A 577 6.11 -5.30 -12.94
C ASN A 577 6.67 -6.65 -12.50
N LEU A 578 7.01 -7.58 -13.42
CA LEU A 578 7.30 -8.97 -13.02
C LEU A 578 8.47 -9.10 -12.04
N ARG A 579 9.61 -8.43 -12.31
CA ARG A 579 10.73 -8.49 -11.37
C ARG A 579 10.39 -7.85 -10.03
N LYS A 580 9.68 -6.72 -10.03
CA LYS A 580 9.27 -6.04 -8.80
C LYS A 580 8.35 -6.93 -7.95
N ALA A 581 7.43 -7.63 -8.59
CA ALA A 581 6.48 -8.51 -7.91
C ALA A 581 7.14 -9.82 -7.47
N TYR A 582 8.17 -10.30 -8.19
CA TYR A 582 9.00 -11.42 -7.77
C TYR A 582 9.85 -11.08 -6.54
N LEU A 583 10.51 -9.92 -6.54
CA LEU A 583 11.33 -9.49 -5.40
C LEU A 583 10.49 -9.18 -4.17
N ASN A 584 9.32 -8.57 -4.40
CA ASN A 584 8.33 -8.21 -3.38
C ASN A 584 8.94 -7.64 -2.09
N THR A 585 9.94 -6.77 -2.21
CA THR A 585 10.68 -6.24 -1.06
C THR A 585 9.89 -5.16 -0.34
N ILE A 586 9.79 -5.32 0.98
CA ILE A 586 9.28 -4.31 1.93
C ILE A 586 10.08 -3.01 1.79
N GLY A 587 9.42 -1.85 1.95
CA GLY A 587 10.04 -0.53 1.80
C GLY A 587 10.02 0.07 0.38
N SER A 588 9.32 -0.57 -0.57
CA SER A 588 8.97 0.08 -1.85
C SER A 588 7.59 0.75 -1.71
N PRO A 589 7.50 2.08 -1.50
CA PRO A 589 6.31 2.76 -0.97
C PRO A 589 5.15 2.89 -1.98
N THR A 590 5.11 2.08 -3.04
CA THR A 590 4.08 2.17 -4.06
C THR A 590 3.50 0.80 -4.36
N LYS A 591 2.24 0.58 -3.97
CA LYS A 591 1.39 -0.50 -4.47
C LYS A 591 1.58 -0.66 -5.97
N MET A 592 1.82 -1.89 -6.41
CA MET A 592 1.89 -2.21 -7.83
C MET A 592 0.49 -2.23 -8.42
N TYR A 593 0.34 -1.51 -9.54
CA TYR A 593 -0.86 -1.54 -10.37
C TYR A 593 -0.53 -2.14 -11.73
N GLY A 594 -1.43 -3.00 -12.21
CA GLY A 594 -1.25 -3.77 -13.43
C GLY A 594 -2.47 -3.66 -14.30
N ALA A 595 -3.08 -4.80 -14.60
CA ALA A 595 -4.31 -4.90 -15.37
C ALA A 595 -5.49 -4.80 -14.39
N ASP A 596 -5.60 -3.67 -13.69
CA ASP A 596 -6.56 -3.50 -12.59
C ASP A 596 -7.93 -2.98 -13.05
N GLY A 597 -8.16 -2.89 -14.36
CA GLY A 597 -9.42 -2.40 -14.92
C GLY A 597 -10.54 -3.43 -14.85
N PRO A 598 -11.81 -3.00 -14.90
CA PRO A 598 -12.92 -3.92 -15.12
C PRO A 598 -12.76 -4.62 -16.47
N ILE A 599 -12.90 -5.95 -16.48
CA ILE A 599 -12.92 -6.73 -17.71
C ILE A 599 -14.33 -6.70 -18.31
N THR A 600 -14.40 -6.60 -19.64
CA THR A 600 -15.63 -6.72 -20.42
C THR A 600 -15.54 -7.88 -21.38
N GLY A 601 -16.41 -8.88 -21.21
CA GLY A 601 -16.72 -9.86 -22.24
C GLY A 601 -17.79 -9.34 -23.19
N TYR A 602 -17.61 -9.56 -24.49
CA TYR A 602 -18.55 -9.16 -25.54
C TYR A 602 -18.57 -10.18 -26.67
N ILE A 603 -19.76 -10.55 -27.15
CA ILE A 603 -19.93 -11.40 -28.33
C ILE A 603 -20.31 -10.48 -29.48
N TYR A 604 -19.40 -10.34 -30.44
CA TYR A 604 -19.64 -9.55 -31.64
C TYR A 604 -20.44 -10.36 -32.65
N ASN A 605 -21.42 -9.73 -33.29
CA ASN A 605 -22.40 -10.36 -34.17
C ASN A 605 -23.25 -11.44 -33.46
N ASP A 606 -23.48 -11.26 -32.15
CA ASP A 606 -24.35 -12.10 -31.32
C ASP A 606 -25.76 -12.14 -31.91
N ASP A 607 -26.27 -13.34 -32.14
CA ASP A 607 -27.66 -13.56 -32.58
C ASP A 607 -28.69 -13.27 -31.45
N GLY A 608 -28.17 -13.02 -30.25
CA GLY A 608 -28.89 -12.67 -29.05
C GLY A 608 -29.09 -13.85 -28.12
N ASP A 609 -28.48 -15.02 -28.34
CA ASP A 609 -28.53 -16.20 -27.47
C ASP A 609 -27.41 -16.25 -26.41
N GLY A 610 -26.40 -15.37 -26.53
CA GLY A 610 -25.35 -15.17 -25.53
C GLY A 610 -24.35 -16.32 -25.44
N VAL A 611 -24.31 -17.17 -26.47
CA VAL A 611 -23.38 -18.26 -26.68
C VAL A 611 -22.42 -17.85 -27.78
N VAL A 612 -21.15 -18.25 -27.70
CA VAL A 612 -20.15 -17.96 -28.75
C VAL A 612 -20.16 -19.07 -29.80
N GLU A 613 -20.60 -18.73 -31.00
CA GLU A 613 -20.77 -19.65 -32.12
C GLU A 613 -19.92 -19.23 -33.32
N SER A 614 -18.63 -19.58 -33.28
CA SER A 614 -17.68 -19.20 -34.34
C SER A 614 -18.07 -19.67 -35.76
N SER A 615 -18.88 -20.74 -35.88
CA SER A 615 -19.42 -21.21 -37.16
C SER A 615 -20.43 -20.27 -37.79
N GLU A 616 -21.07 -19.41 -36.99
CA GLU A 616 -22.04 -18.41 -37.41
C GLU A 616 -21.39 -17.04 -37.66
N GLY A 617 -20.07 -16.94 -37.47
CA GLY A 617 -19.29 -15.73 -37.70
C GLY A 617 -19.15 -14.85 -36.46
N GLU A 618 -19.56 -15.33 -35.30
CA GLU A 618 -19.43 -14.63 -34.03
C GLU A 618 -17.98 -14.56 -33.54
N ILE A 619 -17.66 -13.49 -32.83
CA ILE A 619 -16.32 -13.24 -32.29
C ILE A 619 -16.43 -12.89 -30.81
N ALA A 620 -15.79 -13.68 -29.95
CA ALA A 620 -15.70 -13.37 -28.53
C ALA A 620 -14.53 -12.43 -28.25
N LEU A 621 -14.85 -11.27 -27.66
CA LEU A 621 -13.89 -10.25 -27.27
C LEU A 621 -13.83 -10.11 -25.75
N VAL A 622 -12.62 -10.03 -25.21
CA VAL A 622 -12.35 -9.67 -23.82
C VAL A 622 -11.56 -8.36 -23.81
N ALA A 623 -12.20 -7.28 -23.38
CA ALA A 623 -11.68 -5.92 -23.47
C ALA A 623 -11.49 -5.29 -22.09
N TYR A 624 -10.35 -4.63 -21.88
CA TYR A 624 -9.98 -4.01 -20.60
C TYR A 624 -8.94 -2.89 -20.74
N GLY A 625 -8.83 -2.07 -19.70
CA GLY A 625 -7.81 -1.04 -19.53
C GLY A 625 -6.82 -1.39 -18.41
N THR A 626 -5.76 -0.61 -18.29
CA THR A 626 -4.68 -0.79 -17.28
C THR A 626 -4.79 0.21 -16.11
N ARG A 627 -5.91 0.94 -16.01
CA ARG A 627 -6.26 1.75 -14.83
C ARG A 627 -5.13 2.74 -14.48
N ARG A 628 -4.49 2.59 -13.32
CA ARG A 628 -3.44 3.48 -12.80
C ARG A 628 -2.09 3.27 -13.47
N TYR A 629 -1.84 2.13 -14.11
CA TYR A 629 -0.54 1.81 -14.67
C TYR A 629 -0.21 2.64 -15.91
N THR A 630 -0.89 2.36 -17.03
CA THR A 630 -0.66 3.04 -18.31
C THR A 630 -1.94 3.68 -18.86
N ARG A 631 -1.80 4.44 -19.95
CA ARG A 631 -2.90 5.05 -20.69
C ARG A 631 -3.19 4.23 -21.94
N ASN A 632 -3.72 3.03 -21.74
CA ASN A 632 -4.08 2.15 -22.84
C ASN A 632 -5.32 1.30 -22.54
N ILE A 633 -5.94 0.87 -23.63
CA ILE A 633 -7.03 -0.09 -23.69
C ILE A 633 -6.68 -1.17 -24.69
N LEU A 634 -7.16 -2.38 -24.48
CA LEU A 634 -6.94 -3.49 -25.40
C LEU A 634 -8.14 -4.43 -25.44
N ALA A 635 -8.26 -5.18 -26.53
CA ALA A 635 -9.16 -6.32 -26.62
C ALA A 635 -8.43 -7.56 -27.10
N LEU A 636 -8.74 -8.68 -26.47
CA LEU A 636 -8.35 -10.02 -26.87
C LEU A 636 -9.49 -10.64 -27.68
N ASP A 637 -9.15 -11.27 -28.80
CA ASP A 637 -10.01 -12.22 -29.50
C ASP A 637 -9.81 -13.58 -28.85
N VAL A 638 -10.85 -14.02 -28.14
CA VAL A 638 -10.89 -15.30 -27.40
C VAL A 638 -11.89 -16.27 -28.02
N THR A 639 -12.34 -16.03 -29.25
CA THR A 639 -13.29 -16.89 -29.98
C THR A 639 -12.87 -18.35 -29.92
N ASN A 640 -11.57 -18.61 -30.10
CA ASN A 640 -10.92 -19.84 -29.69
C ASN A 640 -10.06 -19.57 -28.45
N ARG A 641 -10.51 -20.05 -27.29
CA ARG A 641 -9.87 -19.84 -25.98
C ARG A 641 -8.49 -20.48 -25.85
N ASP A 642 -8.19 -21.50 -26.65
CA ASP A 642 -6.88 -22.16 -26.67
C ASP A 642 -5.90 -21.48 -27.65
N GLN A 643 -6.40 -20.53 -28.45
CA GLN A 643 -5.62 -19.78 -29.43
C GLN A 643 -5.88 -18.26 -29.35
N PRO A 644 -5.74 -17.63 -28.18
CA PRO A 644 -6.09 -16.24 -27.98
C PRO A 644 -5.17 -15.29 -28.75
N LYS A 645 -5.69 -14.12 -29.12
CA LYS A 645 -4.96 -13.11 -29.91
C LYS A 645 -5.28 -11.71 -29.40
N ILE A 646 -4.32 -10.79 -29.46
CA ILE A 646 -4.64 -9.36 -29.32
C ILE A 646 -5.36 -8.93 -30.60
N LYS A 647 -6.61 -8.50 -30.46
CA LYS A 647 -7.41 -7.94 -31.56
C LYS A 647 -6.95 -6.52 -31.89
N TRP A 648 -6.78 -5.71 -30.85
CA TRP A 648 -6.23 -4.37 -30.93
C TRP A 648 -5.73 -3.92 -29.56
N ASN A 649 -4.79 -2.96 -29.57
CA ASN A 649 -4.28 -2.27 -28.38
C ASN A 649 -4.10 -0.79 -28.76
N LYS A 650 -4.75 0.12 -28.02
CA LYS A 650 -4.74 1.56 -28.27
C LYS A 650 -4.13 2.26 -27.08
N TRP A 651 -3.15 3.10 -27.38
CA TRP A 651 -2.44 3.93 -26.42
C TRP A 651 -2.89 5.38 -26.59
N ASN A 652 -2.65 6.20 -25.58
CA ASN A 652 -2.77 7.66 -25.73
C ASN A 652 -1.90 8.25 -26.85
N SER A 653 -0.81 7.59 -27.23
CA SER A 653 0.03 7.96 -28.36
C SER A 653 -0.55 7.52 -29.72
N THR A 654 -1.60 6.71 -29.73
CA THR A 654 -2.31 6.34 -30.96
C THR A 654 -3.01 7.57 -31.51
N PRO A 655 -2.92 7.88 -32.83
CA PRO A 655 -3.60 9.03 -33.41
C PRO A 655 -5.09 9.07 -33.04
N GLY A 656 -5.54 10.22 -32.51
CA GLY A 656 -6.91 10.44 -32.04
C GLY A 656 -7.15 10.16 -30.55
N PHE A 657 -6.21 9.53 -29.84
CA PHE A 657 -6.36 9.16 -28.42
C PHE A 657 -5.55 10.03 -27.46
N SER A 658 -5.05 11.19 -27.90
CA SER A 658 -4.24 12.08 -27.05
C SER A 658 -4.94 12.51 -25.77
N GLU A 659 -6.28 12.58 -25.79
CA GLU A 659 -7.12 12.92 -24.64
C GLU A 659 -7.38 11.75 -23.68
N MET A 660 -7.02 10.51 -24.04
CA MET A 660 -7.23 9.34 -23.16
C MET A 660 -6.37 9.46 -21.91
N GLY A 661 -6.95 9.65 -20.72
CA GLY A 661 -6.27 9.62 -19.43
C GLY A 661 -5.99 8.20 -18.93
N LYS A 662 -5.84 8.04 -17.61
CA LYS A 662 -5.76 6.71 -16.98
C LYS A 662 -7.10 5.99 -17.19
N THR A 663 -7.08 4.72 -17.57
CA THR A 663 -8.26 4.03 -18.12
C THR A 663 -9.13 3.39 -17.04
N TRP A 664 -9.80 4.25 -16.27
CA TRP A 664 -10.71 3.85 -15.17
C TRP A 664 -12.10 3.44 -15.68
N SER A 665 -12.59 4.09 -16.74
CA SER A 665 -13.87 3.77 -17.37
C SER A 665 -13.80 2.41 -18.04
N ARG A 666 -14.79 1.56 -17.76
CA ARG A 666 -15.06 0.32 -18.48
C ARG A 666 -15.36 0.59 -19.96
N LEU A 667 -14.91 -0.32 -20.81
CA LEU A 667 -15.29 -0.40 -22.22
C LEU A 667 -16.71 -0.98 -22.31
N THR A 668 -17.72 -0.13 -22.37
CA THR A 668 -19.12 -0.55 -22.31
C THR A 668 -19.61 -0.94 -23.70
N PRO A 669 -20.00 -2.20 -23.94
CA PRO A 669 -20.47 -2.63 -25.25
C PRO A 669 -21.84 -2.02 -25.56
N ALA A 670 -22.07 -1.64 -26.81
CA ALA A 670 -23.35 -1.15 -27.29
C ALA A 670 -23.53 -1.39 -28.80
N THR A 671 -24.77 -1.43 -29.25
CA THR A 671 -25.11 -1.33 -30.67
C THR A 671 -25.70 0.04 -30.96
N VAL A 672 -25.08 0.79 -31.86
CA VAL A 672 -25.47 2.16 -32.24
C VAL A 672 -25.83 2.25 -33.71
N LYS A 673 -26.81 3.08 -34.06
CA LYS A 673 -27.11 3.42 -35.46
C LYS A 673 -26.17 4.53 -35.94
N LEU A 674 -25.08 4.17 -36.59
CA LEU A 674 -24.15 5.13 -37.19
C LEU A 674 -24.45 5.26 -38.69
N ASN A 675 -24.86 6.45 -39.13
CA ASN A 675 -25.23 6.73 -40.53
C ASN A 675 -26.28 5.77 -41.10
N GLY A 676 -27.24 5.35 -40.25
CA GLY A 676 -28.31 4.44 -40.63
C GLY A 676 -27.94 2.95 -40.67
N VAL A 677 -26.70 2.60 -40.29
CA VAL A 677 -26.21 1.22 -40.20
C VAL A 677 -25.95 0.88 -38.75
N ASP A 678 -26.42 -0.29 -38.31
CA ASP A 678 -26.15 -0.78 -36.97
C ASP A 678 -24.66 -1.10 -36.84
N LYS A 679 -24.03 -0.61 -35.77
CA LYS A 679 -22.61 -0.75 -35.47
C LYS A 679 -22.42 -1.17 -34.02
N GLU A 680 -21.65 -2.23 -33.84
CA GLU A 680 -21.24 -2.72 -32.53
C GLU A 680 -19.98 -1.99 -32.09
N VAL A 681 -20.05 -1.38 -30.90
CA VAL A 681 -19.05 -0.43 -30.41
C VAL A 681 -18.74 -0.66 -28.95
N PHE A 682 -17.57 -0.17 -28.53
CA PHE A 682 -17.28 0.10 -27.12
C PHE A 682 -17.38 1.60 -26.85
N LEU A 683 -18.13 1.97 -25.81
CA LEU A 683 -18.24 3.32 -25.29
C LEU A 683 -17.40 3.44 -24.02
N MET A 684 -16.63 4.50 -23.89
CA MET A 684 -15.86 4.79 -22.67
C MET A 684 -15.73 6.29 -22.43
N GLY A 685 -15.65 6.66 -21.16
CA GLY A 685 -15.18 7.99 -20.75
C GLY A 685 -13.69 8.15 -21.06
N GLY A 686 -13.24 9.40 -21.12
CA GLY A 686 -11.87 9.76 -21.49
C GLY A 686 -10.83 9.28 -20.48
N GLY A 687 -11.23 8.90 -19.27
CA GLY A 687 -10.36 8.40 -18.22
C GLY A 687 -10.04 9.45 -17.16
N TYR A 688 -9.25 9.05 -16.16
CA TYR A 688 -8.86 9.88 -15.02
C TYR A 688 -7.61 10.72 -15.32
N ASP A 689 -7.55 11.91 -14.74
CA ASP A 689 -6.35 12.74 -14.71
C ASP A 689 -5.68 12.72 -13.33
N PRO A 690 -4.43 12.21 -13.20
CA PRO A 690 -3.68 12.24 -11.95
C PRO A 690 -3.42 13.62 -11.37
N VAL A 691 -3.66 14.72 -12.11
CA VAL A 691 -3.60 16.08 -11.51
C VAL A 691 -4.56 16.21 -10.31
N ARG A 692 -5.63 15.42 -10.28
CA ARG A 692 -6.60 15.34 -9.18
C ARG A 692 -6.08 14.62 -7.93
N ASP A 693 -4.95 13.92 -8.02
CA ASP A 693 -4.27 13.32 -6.85
C ASP A 693 -3.45 14.37 -6.05
N SER A 694 -3.37 15.62 -6.52
CA SER A 694 -2.60 16.69 -5.87
C SER A 694 -3.39 17.50 -4.83
N ILE A 695 -2.70 18.05 -3.84
CA ILE A 695 -3.23 18.85 -2.70
C ILE A 695 -4.09 20.06 -3.15
N ASN A 696 -4.03 20.47 -4.43
CA ASN A 696 -4.86 21.54 -4.97
C ASN A 696 -5.83 21.02 -6.06
N PRO A 697 -6.99 20.44 -5.67
CA PRO A 697 -7.92 19.78 -6.60
C PRO A 697 -8.71 20.74 -7.49
N TRP A 698 -8.53 22.07 -7.40
CA TRP A 698 -9.34 23.08 -8.10
C TRP A 698 -8.81 23.51 -9.47
N ARG A 699 -7.98 22.69 -10.12
CA ARG A 699 -7.50 22.95 -11.50
C ARG A 699 -8.38 22.26 -12.55
N ALA A 700 -8.38 22.81 -13.76
CA ALA A 700 -8.91 22.12 -14.93
C ALA A 700 -8.04 20.90 -15.24
N ASP A 701 -8.66 19.81 -15.69
CA ASP A 701 -7.92 18.62 -16.09
C ASP A 701 -7.18 18.87 -17.40
N ASN A 702 -6.05 18.17 -17.59
CA ASN A 702 -5.17 18.18 -18.76
C ASN A 702 -5.30 16.94 -19.65
N GLN A 703 -5.88 15.85 -19.13
CA GLN A 703 -6.34 14.69 -19.91
C GLN A 703 -7.71 14.17 -19.43
N GLY A 704 -8.28 13.21 -20.14
CA GLY A 704 -9.50 12.52 -19.74
C GLY A 704 -10.81 13.25 -20.06
N ARG A 705 -10.75 14.44 -20.67
CA ARG A 705 -11.92 15.27 -21.02
C ARG A 705 -12.51 14.82 -22.36
N ALA A 706 -12.87 13.55 -22.46
CA ALA A 706 -13.43 12.98 -23.68
C ALA A 706 -14.50 11.92 -23.42
N ILE A 707 -15.27 11.62 -24.45
CA ILE A 707 -16.07 10.38 -24.58
C ILE A 707 -15.67 9.76 -25.91
N PHE A 708 -15.30 8.49 -25.88
CA PHE A 708 -14.91 7.75 -27.08
C PHE A 708 -15.96 6.70 -27.44
N MET A 709 -16.33 6.65 -28.72
CA MET A 709 -17.08 5.56 -29.33
C MET A 709 -16.17 4.82 -30.30
N LEU A 710 -15.84 3.58 -29.96
CA LEU A 710 -14.83 2.78 -30.63
C LEU A 710 -15.48 1.63 -31.39
N ASP A 711 -15.05 1.39 -32.62
CA ASP A 711 -15.41 0.18 -33.36
C ASP A 711 -14.92 -1.07 -32.59
N ALA A 712 -15.83 -2.01 -32.29
CA ALA A 712 -15.50 -3.14 -31.42
C ALA A 712 -14.40 -4.05 -31.98
N LEU A 713 -14.30 -4.19 -33.32
CA LEU A 713 -13.32 -5.08 -33.96
C LEU A 713 -11.96 -4.45 -34.19
N THR A 714 -11.88 -3.12 -34.31
CA THR A 714 -10.64 -2.42 -34.68
C THR A 714 -10.11 -1.50 -33.59
N GLY A 715 -10.94 -1.15 -32.60
CA GLY A 715 -10.67 -0.17 -31.57
C GLY A 715 -10.45 1.25 -32.14
N ASN A 716 -10.84 1.50 -33.39
CA ASN A 716 -10.72 2.82 -34.00
C ASN A 716 -11.86 3.72 -33.53
N ILE A 717 -11.58 5.01 -33.38
CA ILE A 717 -12.60 6.00 -33.04
C ILE A 717 -13.56 6.13 -34.22
N LEU A 718 -14.84 5.84 -33.98
CA LEU A 718 -15.94 6.09 -34.92
C LEU A 718 -16.61 7.44 -34.66
N TRP A 719 -16.60 7.88 -33.40
CA TRP A 719 -17.08 9.18 -32.96
C TRP A 719 -16.46 9.52 -31.62
N TRP A 720 -16.25 10.80 -31.34
CA TRP A 720 -15.83 11.26 -30.01
C TRP A 720 -16.26 12.69 -29.70
N ALA A 721 -16.47 12.96 -28.41
CA ALA A 721 -16.62 14.30 -27.86
C ALA A 721 -15.39 14.65 -27.03
N ALA A 722 -14.95 15.91 -27.08
CA ALA A 722 -13.83 16.38 -26.27
C ALA A 722 -13.87 17.89 -26.03
N ASN A 723 -12.95 18.38 -25.17
CA ASN A 723 -12.78 19.80 -24.93
C ASN A 723 -12.50 20.58 -26.24
N ALA A 724 -13.33 21.58 -26.54
CA ALA A 724 -13.25 22.35 -27.79
C ALA A 724 -11.94 23.18 -27.94
N THR A 725 -11.30 23.53 -26.83
CA THR A 725 -10.08 24.36 -26.83
C THR A 725 -8.89 23.57 -27.34
N ASP A 726 -8.73 22.34 -26.84
CA ASP A 726 -7.62 21.46 -27.18
C ASP A 726 -7.92 20.64 -28.46
N HIS A 727 -9.20 20.30 -28.67
CA HIS A 727 -9.64 19.39 -29.73
C HIS A 727 -10.80 19.97 -30.57
N PRO A 728 -10.57 21.07 -31.31
CA PRO A 728 -11.61 21.71 -32.13
C PRO A 728 -12.08 20.83 -33.31
N THR A 729 -11.35 19.75 -33.61
CA THR A 729 -11.68 18.79 -34.67
C THR A 729 -12.38 17.54 -34.18
N ALA A 730 -12.78 17.47 -32.90
CA ALA A 730 -13.63 16.39 -32.41
C ALA A 730 -14.99 16.40 -33.15
N ASP A 731 -15.66 15.24 -33.21
CA ASP A 731 -16.99 15.17 -33.84
C ASP A 731 -18.01 16.01 -33.06
N LEU A 732 -17.84 16.10 -31.73
CA LEU A 732 -18.56 17.02 -30.86
C LEU A 732 -17.59 17.80 -29.95
N PRO A 733 -17.14 19.00 -30.36
CA PRO A 733 -16.29 19.85 -29.54
C PRO A 733 -17.14 20.61 -28.50
N LEU A 734 -16.79 20.48 -27.22
CA LEU A 734 -17.52 21.08 -26.09
C LEU A 734 -16.60 21.98 -25.26
N SER A 735 -16.89 23.28 -25.16
CA SER A 735 -16.06 24.22 -24.38
C SER A 735 -16.05 23.90 -22.89
N ASP A 736 -17.18 23.41 -22.38
CA ASP A 736 -17.42 23.22 -20.94
C ASP A 736 -17.03 21.81 -20.47
N MET A 737 -16.54 20.96 -21.37
CA MET A 737 -16.01 19.63 -21.04
C MET A 737 -14.60 19.76 -20.46
N VAL A 738 -14.51 20.30 -19.24
CA VAL A 738 -13.24 20.66 -18.57
C VAL A 738 -12.78 19.65 -17.52
N ALA A 739 -13.63 18.67 -17.19
CA ALA A 739 -13.34 17.62 -16.22
C ALA A 739 -13.10 16.28 -16.92
N SER A 740 -12.18 15.51 -16.35
CA SER A 740 -11.90 14.13 -16.69
C SER A 740 -13.12 13.25 -16.40
N ILE A 741 -13.35 12.24 -17.24
CA ILE A 741 -14.51 11.34 -17.14
C ILE A 741 -14.00 9.91 -16.88
N PRO A 742 -13.72 9.56 -15.62
CA PRO A 742 -13.27 8.22 -15.25
C PRO A 742 -14.42 7.22 -15.07
N SER A 743 -15.67 7.70 -14.97
CA SER A 743 -16.85 6.88 -14.73
C SER A 743 -17.22 6.03 -15.94
N ASP A 744 -17.83 4.87 -15.67
CA ASP A 744 -18.44 4.02 -16.70
C ASP A 744 -19.58 4.75 -17.42
N MET A 745 -19.72 4.46 -18.72
CA MET A 745 -20.80 5.01 -19.53
C MET A 745 -22.07 4.18 -19.34
N ALA A 746 -23.16 4.82 -18.89
CA ALA A 746 -24.48 4.19 -18.90
C ALA A 746 -25.11 4.31 -20.29
N VAL A 747 -25.51 3.18 -20.87
CA VAL A 747 -26.23 3.10 -22.15
C VAL A 747 -27.70 2.89 -21.84
N ILE A 748 -28.58 3.74 -22.38
CA ILE A 748 -30.03 3.76 -22.12
C ILE A 748 -30.78 3.33 -23.38
#